data_AF-A0A6I1K6X9-F1
#
_entry.id   AF-A0A6I1K6X9-F1
#
_cell.length_a   1.000
_cell.length_b   1.000
_cell.length_c   1.000
_cell.angle_alpha   90.00
_cell.angle_beta   90.00
_cell.angle_gamma   90.00
#
_symmetry.space_group_name_H-M   'P 1'
#
loop_
_entity.id
_entity.type
_entity.pdbx_description
1 polymer ?
#
loop_
_entity_poly.entity_id
_entity_poly.type
_entity_poly.pdbx_seq_one_letter_code
_entity_poly.pdbx_strand_id
1 'polypeptide(L)'
;MPKAPDARKIAFLGDYLPRKCGIATFTTDLRGAVAAAFPRMQCLAVPVNDLAGGYDYPAEVRFEIAEQDLPSYLRAADFLNITDVDVVCVQHEFGIYGGPAGSHLLALLRELRMPIVTTLHTILREPNAEQRRVMRDLTRLSTRLVVMTGRGHELLREVYAVPEAKIDLIPHGIPDMPFADPNYFKDEFGVAGRQVMLTFGLLSPNKGIEHALRALPELIREFPNLVYIVLGQTHPNLLREEGEAYRLGLERLAKDLGVQKHVVFFNRFVELEELMRFIGAADIYLTPYLTEAQITSGTLAYAFGNGNAVVSTPYWHAAELLADGRGKLVPFRDSGAITTAVRELLHDEPVRHAIRKQAYLLGRDMVWSRVAQLYGKSFEQARHDHNFVGRRSSPIKTLDEQPGQLPELKLDHLFRLSDSTGIFQHASFTVPNFAEGYCTDDNARALVLALMLQQLGHGSPRLGAQAATYAAFLNHAFDRAHGRFRNFMSFERRWLEEAGSEDCHGHALWALGLCVGQTGMGSLQMLAAQLFEQALPVAAEFTSPRAWACTLVGIDEYLRRFSGDRRASHIREALTAKLMQRYADAASEEWHWFEEVASYANAKLPHALILSGRCLNDTPMIETGLKALRWLMKVQTSDAGSLRPIGSNGFYRRGQERALFDQQPIEAQATVSACIEAYHATGDLLWVAEARRAFEWFLGRNDLGLALYDATTGGCRDGLHMDRVSQNQGAESTLAFLLALAEMQALQNTLSSFKEPAGK
;
A
#
# COMPACT_ATOMS: atom_id res chain seq x y z
N MET A 1 3.05 -44.08 -19.36
CA MET A 1 3.61 -42.70 -19.32
C MET A 1 2.45 -41.74 -19.21
N PRO A 2 2.43 -40.79 -18.25
CA PRO A 2 1.43 -39.74 -18.25
C PRO A 2 1.54 -38.94 -19.57
N LYS A 3 0.40 -38.60 -20.15
CA LYS A 3 0.30 -37.80 -21.38
C LYS A 3 0.93 -36.44 -21.10
N ALA A 4 1.84 -35.97 -21.97
CA ALA A 4 2.44 -34.65 -21.81
C ALA A 4 1.35 -33.56 -21.81
N PRO A 5 1.49 -32.50 -21.01
CA PRO A 5 0.56 -31.36 -21.05
C PRO A 5 0.49 -30.78 -22.47
N ASP A 6 -0.71 -30.41 -22.90
CA ASP A 6 -1.03 -29.86 -24.22
C ASP A 6 -0.90 -28.31 -24.24
N ALA A 7 -0.78 -27.66 -23.09
CA ALA A 7 -0.50 -26.23 -22.98
C ALA A 7 0.86 -25.91 -23.59
N ARG A 8 0.89 -24.91 -24.48
CA ARG A 8 2.07 -24.55 -25.28
C ARG A 8 2.71 -23.26 -24.80
N LYS A 9 1.97 -22.35 -24.15
CA LYS A 9 2.48 -21.07 -23.68
C LYS A 9 1.93 -20.67 -22.32
N ILE A 10 2.81 -20.45 -21.35
CA ILE A 10 2.47 -20.07 -19.97
C ILE A 10 3.13 -18.73 -19.65
N ALA A 11 2.37 -17.82 -19.05
CA ALA A 11 2.90 -16.57 -18.52
C ALA A 11 2.97 -16.61 -17.00
N PHE A 12 4.12 -16.25 -16.42
CA PHE A 12 4.33 -16.14 -14.98
C PHE A 12 4.25 -14.67 -14.57
N LEU A 13 3.25 -14.31 -13.77
CA LEU A 13 2.95 -12.95 -13.32
C LEU A 13 3.27 -12.81 -11.83
N GLY A 14 4.07 -11.81 -11.44
CA GLY A 14 4.42 -11.55 -10.04
C GLY A 14 5.76 -10.82 -9.90
N ASP A 15 6.48 -11.04 -8.81
CA ASP A 15 7.87 -10.60 -8.69
C ASP A 15 8.80 -11.52 -9.49
N TYR A 16 9.92 -11.00 -10.00
CA TYR A 16 10.92 -11.77 -10.76
C TYR A 16 12.34 -11.24 -10.52
N LEU A 17 13.36 -12.11 -10.60
CA LEU A 17 14.76 -11.67 -10.51
C LEU A 17 15.09 -10.68 -11.66
N PRO A 18 15.85 -9.61 -11.41
CA PRO A 18 16.80 -9.43 -10.30
C PRO A 18 16.26 -8.71 -9.05
N ARG A 19 14.94 -8.49 -8.93
CA ARG A 19 14.34 -7.98 -7.68
C ARG A 19 14.70 -8.91 -6.52
N LYS A 20 15.33 -8.37 -5.47
CA LYS A 20 15.79 -9.16 -4.31
C LYS A 20 14.66 -9.40 -3.30
N CYS A 21 13.78 -10.35 -3.61
CA CYS A 21 12.76 -10.83 -2.68
C CYS A 21 12.54 -12.34 -2.82
N GLY A 22 11.95 -12.97 -1.80
CA GLY A 22 11.74 -14.43 -1.82
C GLY A 22 10.76 -14.89 -2.90
N ILE A 23 9.77 -14.06 -3.24
CA ILE A 23 8.79 -14.38 -4.28
C ILE A 23 9.42 -14.25 -5.67
N ALA A 24 10.29 -13.27 -5.91
CA ALA A 24 11.07 -13.20 -7.16
C ALA A 24 11.87 -14.48 -7.39
N THR A 25 12.57 -14.99 -6.36
CA THR A 25 13.27 -16.28 -6.45
C THR A 25 12.29 -17.43 -6.76
N PHE A 26 11.15 -17.49 -6.06
CA PHE A 26 10.14 -18.53 -6.30
C PHE A 26 9.60 -18.50 -7.75
N THR A 27 9.23 -17.33 -8.26
CA THR A 27 8.70 -17.17 -9.63
C THR A 27 9.73 -17.59 -10.66
N THR A 28 10.98 -17.14 -10.51
CA THR A 28 12.09 -17.49 -11.40
C THR A 28 12.35 -19.00 -11.40
N ASP A 29 12.46 -19.60 -10.22
CA ASP A 29 12.74 -21.03 -10.07
C ASP A 29 11.58 -21.89 -10.60
N LEU A 30 10.33 -21.52 -10.31
CA LEU A 30 9.15 -22.22 -10.83
C LEU A 30 9.09 -22.14 -12.36
N ARG A 31 9.27 -20.95 -12.94
CA ARG A 31 9.29 -20.76 -14.41
C ARG A 31 10.39 -21.61 -15.04
N GLY A 32 11.60 -21.58 -14.46
CA GLY A 32 12.74 -22.36 -14.93
C GLY A 32 12.48 -23.86 -14.86
N ALA A 33 11.91 -24.34 -13.74
CA ALA A 33 11.58 -25.74 -13.53
C ALA A 33 10.51 -26.25 -14.52
N VAL A 34 9.47 -25.46 -14.77
CA VAL A 34 8.42 -25.79 -15.76
C VAL A 34 9.01 -25.83 -17.17
N ALA A 35 9.83 -24.85 -17.56
CA ALA A 35 10.49 -24.82 -18.86
C ALA A 35 11.43 -26.03 -19.06
N ALA A 36 12.17 -26.43 -18.03
CA ALA A 36 13.03 -27.61 -18.06
C ALA A 36 12.24 -28.92 -18.14
N ALA A 37 11.13 -29.04 -17.40
CA ALA A 37 10.27 -30.21 -17.40
C ALA A 37 9.48 -30.38 -18.70
N PHE A 38 9.15 -29.28 -19.38
CA PHE A 38 8.36 -29.28 -20.62
C PHE A 38 9.04 -28.44 -21.72
N PRO A 39 10.08 -28.96 -22.40
CA PRO A 39 10.89 -28.17 -23.36
C PRO A 39 10.15 -27.60 -24.58
N ARG A 40 8.94 -28.09 -24.86
CA ARG A 40 8.08 -27.57 -25.95
C ARG A 40 7.18 -26.42 -25.50
N MET A 41 7.11 -26.16 -24.20
CA MET A 41 6.30 -25.10 -23.60
C MET A 41 7.10 -23.80 -23.59
N GLN A 42 6.52 -22.74 -24.13
CA GLN A 42 7.05 -21.39 -24.05
C GLN A 42 6.65 -20.78 -22.71
N CYS A 43 7.64 -20.49 -21.87
CA CYS A 43 7.41 -19.89 -20.56
C CYS A 43 7.92 -18.45 -20.57
N LEU A 44 7.04 -17.46 -20.49
CA LEU A 44 7.39 -16.04 -20.40
C LEU A 44 7.12 -15.49 -19.00
N ALA A 45 7.83 -14.43 -18.62
CA ALA A 45 7.63 -13.72 -17.36
C ALA A 45 7.07 -12.31 -17.60
N VAL A 46 6.18 -11.89 -16.70
CA VAL A 46 5.57 -10.55 -16.64
C VAL A 46 5.75 -10.00 -15.23
N PRO A 47 6.89 -9.37 -14.92
CA PRO A 47 7.16 -8.86 -13.58
C PRO A 47 6.40 -7.58 -13.23
N VAL A 48 6.21 -7.36 -11.93
CA VAL A 48 5.75 -6.08 -11.36
C VAL A 48 6.95 -5.32 -10.77
N ASN A 49 7.11 -4.07 -11.21
CA ASN A 49 8.23 -3.20 -10.85
C ASN A 49 7.83 -2.19 -9.78
N ASP A 50 8.54 -2.22 -8.67
CA ASP A 50 8.47 -1.25 -7.57
C ASP A 50 9.35 0.01 -7.80
N LEU A 51 10.13 0.03 -8.88
CA LEU A 51 11.02 1.13 -9.25
C LEU A 51 10.60 1.76 -10.59
N ALA A 52 10.60 3.10 -10.66
CA ALA A 52 10.22 3.85 -11.87
C ALA A 52 11.10 3.55 -13.10
N GLY A 53 12.32 3.02 -12.90
CA GLY A 53 13.24 2.62 -13.97
C GLY A 53 13.25 1.11 -14.27
N GLY A 54 12.45 0.31 -13.56
CA GLY A 54 12.46 -1.15 -13.69
C GLY A 54 13.77 -1.80 -13.23
N TYR A 55 14.04 -2.98 -13.76
CA TYR A 55 15.22 -3.79 -13.49
C TYR A 55 15.87 -4.27 -14.80
N ASP A 56 17.15 -4.67 -14.74
CA ASP A 56 17.83 -5.30 -15.88
C ASP A 56 17.39 -6.77 -16.01
N TYR A 57 16.27 -6.98 -16.70
CA TYR A 57 15.63 -8.28 -16.83
C TYR A 57 16.20 -9.13 -17.98
N PRO A 58 16.19 -10.48 -17.84
CA PRO A 58 16.59 -11.38 -18.91
C PRO A 58 15.52 -11.49 -20.02
N ALA A 59 15.88 -12.04 -21.18
CA ALA A 59 15.06 -12.04 -22.40
C ALA A 59 13.72 -12.82 -22.30
N GLU A 60 13.56 -13.70 -21.32
CA GLU A 60 12.28 -14.35 -21.03
C GLU A 60 11.23 -13.42 -20.40
N VAL A 61 11.65 -12.27 -19.86
CA VAL A 61 10.74 -11.19 -19.46
C VAL A 61 10.28 -10.48 -20.73
N ARG A 62 8.96 -10.46 -20.94
CA ARG A 62 8.37 -9.97 -22.21
C ARG A 62 7.53 -8.72 -22.05
N PHE A 63 7.11 -8.39 -20.84
CA PHE A 63 6.32 -7.20 -20.52
C PHE A 63 6.53 -6.85 -19.05
N GLU A 64 6.72 -5.57 -18.74
CA GLU A 64 6.92 -5.09 -17.37
C GLU A 64 5.70 -4.26 -16.91
N ILE A 65 5.24 -4.48 -15.68
CA ILE A 65 4.14 -3.74 -15.09
C ILE A 65 4.69 -2.74 -14.07
N ALA A 66 4.40 -1.45 -14.23
CA ALA A 66 4.69 -0.49 -13.17
C ALA A 66 3.68 -0.65 -12.02
N GLU A 67 4.16 -0.89 -10.79
CA GLU A 67 3.35 -1.30 -9.64
C GLU A 67 2.15 -0.38 -9.40
N GLN A 68 2.36 0.93 -9.39
CA GLN A 68 1.34 1.93 -9.06
C GLN A 68 0.62 2.53 -10.29
N ASP A 69 0.94 2.08 -11.52
CA ASP A 69 0.30 2.53 -12.77
C ASP A 69 -0.80 1.56 -13.19
N LEU A 70 -2.05 1.78 -12.76
CA LEU A 70 -3.20 0.95 -13.14
C LEU A 70 -3.33 0.76 -14.68
N PRO A 71 -3.21 1.80 -15.53
CA PRO A 71 -3.11 1.62 -16.98
C PRO A 71 -2.08 0.58 -17.45
N SER A 72 -0.95 0.41 -16.75
CA SER A 72 0.05 -0.64 -17.07
C SER A 72 -0.51 -2.05 -16.93
N TYR A 73 -1.41 -2.28 -15.97
CA TYR A 73 -2.07 -3.57 -15.76
C TYR A 73 -3.03 -3.90 -16.90
N LEU A 74 -3.75 -2.89 -17.40
CA LEU A 74 -4.64 -3.06 -18.56
C LEU A 74 -3.85 -3.35 -19.84
N ARG A 75 -2.74 -2.63 -20.07
CA ARG A 75 -1.83 -2.92 -21.19
C ARG A 75 -1.23 -4.33 -21.09
N ALA A 76 -0.91 -4.80 -19.88
CA ALA A 76 -0.44 -6.16 -19.66
C ALA A 76 -1.50 -7.22 -20.00
N ALA A 77 -2.76 -6.97 -19.64
CA ALA A 77 -3.87 -7.85 -20.04
C ALA A 77 -4.03 -7.91 -21.56
N ASP A 78 -3.96 -6.77 -22.26
CA ASP A 78 -3.99 -6.72 -23.73
C ASP A 78 -2.81 -7.51 -24.33
N PHE A 79 -1.60 -7.30 -23.81
CA PHE A 79 -0.41 -8.04 -24.22
C PHE A 79 -0.59 -9.56 -24.06
N LEU A 80 -1.07 -10.02 -22.90
CA LEU A 80 -1.30 -11.44 -22.62
C LEU A 80 -2.38 -12.05 -23.53
N ASN A 81 -3.44 -11.29 -23.82
CA ASN A 81 -4.52 -11.70 -24.72
C ASN A 81 -4.08 -11.78 -26.19
N ILE A 82 -3.22 -10.88 -26.66
CA ILE A 82 -2.74 -10.85 -28.05
C ILE A 82 -1.64 -11.89 -28.30
N THR A 83 -0.90 -12.28 -27.25
CA THR A 83 0.22 -13.23 -27.36
C THR A 83 -0.20 -14.69 -27.28
N ASP A 84 -1.50 -15.01 -27.30
CA ASP A 84 -2.04 -16.38 -27.25
C ASP A 84 -1.46 -17.21 -26.10
N VAL A 85 -1.44 -16.65 -24.89
CA VAL A 85 -1.07 -17.38 -23.68
C VAL A 85 -2.17 -18.37 -23.31
N ASP A 86 -1.81 -19.63 -23.05
CA ASP A 86 -2.77 -20.69 -22.70
C ASP A 86 -3.21 -20.62 -21.23
N VAL A 87 -2.31 -20.24 -20.32
CA VAL A 87 -2.57 -20.10 -18.88
C VAL A 87 -1.68 -18.99 -18.30
N VAL A 88 -2.25 -18.18 -17.39
CA VAL A 88 -1.48 -17.23 -16.58
C VAL A 88 -1.28 -17.82 -15.18
N CYS A 89 -0.03 -18.00 -14.77
CA CYS A 89 0.39 -18.41 -13.43
C CYS A 89 0.72 -17.18 -12.58
N VAL A 90 -0.16 -16.82 -11.66
CA VAL A 90 -0.06 -15.61 -10.83
C VAL A 90 0.58 -15.95 -9.50
N GLN A 91 1.60 -15.20 -9.09
CA GLN A 91 2.16 -15.23 -7.74
C GLN A 91 1.51 -14.11 -6.93
N HIS A 92 0.74 -14.47 -5.91
CA HIS A 92 -0.01 -13.49 -5.12
C HIS A 92 0.56 -13.33 -3.71
N GLU A 93 0.85 -12.07 -3.40
CA GLU A 93 1.09 -11.51 -2.07
C GLU A 93 0.57 -10.05 -2.12
N PHE A 94 0.02 -9.55 -1.00
CA PHE A 94 -0.73 -8.28 -0.99
C PHE A 94 0.12 -7.05 -1.33
N GLY A 95 1.45 -7.12 -1.14
CA GLY A 95 2.41 -6.04 -1.39
C GLY A 95 3.12 -6.11 -2.74
N ILE A 96 2.81 -7.08 -3.61
CA ILE A 96 3.39 -7.15 -4.97
C ILE A 96 2.75 -6.12 -5.90
N TYR A 97 1.44 -5.94 -5.77
CA TYR A 97 0.62 -5.19 -6.73
C TYR A 97 0.18 -3.84 -6.14
N GLY A 98 -0.05 -2.86 -7.00
CA GLY A 98 -0.51 -1.53 -6.60
C GLY A 98 -1.98 -1.47 -6.18
N GLY A 99 -2.35 -0.29 -5.66
CA GLY A 99 -3.69 -0.04 -5.11
C GLY A 99 -3.92 -0.66 -3.73
N PRO A 100 -5.06 -0.35 -3.08
CA PRO A 100 -5.39 -0.90 -1.77
C PRO A 100 -5.33 -2.43 -1.77
N ALA A 101 -4.48 -3.00 -0.91
CA ALA A 101 -4.25 -4.44 -0.77
C ALA A 101 -3.99 -5.19 -2.10
N GLY A 102 -3.29 -4.58 -3.07
CA GLY A 102 -2.95 -5.21 -4.34
C GLY A 102 -4.10 -5.27 -5.36
N SER A 103 -5.14 -4.45 -5.17
CA SER A 103 -6.36 -4.48 -5.99
C SER A 103 -6.16 -4.19 -7.48
N HIS A 104 -5.05 -3.55 -7.91
CA HIS A 104 -4.76 -3.35 -9.34
C HIS A 104 -4.62 -4.67 -10.11
N LEU A 105 -4.19 -5.76 -9.44
CA LEU A 105 -4.16 -7.10 -10.04
C LEU A 105 -5.54 -7.50 -10.57
N LEU A 106 -6.61 -7.17 -9.86
CA LEU A 106 -7.97 -7.55 -10.25
C LEU A 106 -8.39 -6.90 -11.57
N ALA A 107 -7.92 -5.68 -11.86
CA ALA A 107 -8.18 -5.01 -13.13
C ALA A 107 -7.54 -5.75 -14.31
N LEU A 108 -6.32 -6.28 -14.12
CA LEU A 108 -5.66 -7.16 -15.11
C LEU A 108 -6.45 -8.46 -15.29
N LEU A 109 -6.70 -9.18 -14.18
CA LEU A 109 -7.28 -10.51 -14.21
C LEU A 109 -8.71 -10.54 -14.81
N ARG A 110 -9.49 -9.47 -14.64
CA ARG A 110 -10.84 -9.36 -15.25
C ARG A 110 -10.83 -9.26 -16.78
N GLU A 111 -9.74 -8.79 -17.37
CA GLU A 111 -9.62 -8.62 -18.82
C GLU A 111 -8.96 -9.83 -19.49
N LEU A 112 -8.41 -10.79 -18.73
CA LEU A 112 -7.80 -12.01 -19.27
C LEU A 112 -8.83 -12.97 -19.85
N ARG A 113 -8.51 -13.56 -21.01
CA ARG A 113 -9.37 -14.52 -21.72
C ARG A 113 -8.98 -15.98 -21.49
N MET A 114 -7.78 -16.22 -21.00
CA MET A 114 -7.23 -17.53 -20.66
C MET A 114 -7.44 -17.85 -19.17
N PRO A 115 -7.41 -19.14 -18.77
CA PRO A 115 -7.49 -19.53 -17.37
C PRO A 115 -6.35 -18.95 -16.52
N ILE A 116 -6.66 -18.74 -15.25
CA ILE A 116 -5.75 -18.18 -14.25
C ILE A 116 -5.49 -19.23 -13.17
N VAL A 117 -4.21 -19.52 -12.91
CA VAL A 117 -3.75 -20.36 -11.80
C VAL A 117 -2.97 -19.49 -10.83
N THR A 118 -3.54 -19.26 -9.64
CA THR A 118 -2.96 -18.32 -8.67
C THR A 118 -2.33 -19.06 -7.51
N THR A 119 -1.03 -18.87 -7.30
CA THR A 119 -0.28 -19.34 -6.13
C THR A 119 -0.35 -18.31 -5.02
N LEU A 120 -0.88 -18.69 -3.87
CA LEU A 120 -1.05 -17.80 -2.70
C LEU A 120 0.13 -17.95 -1.74
N HIS A 121 0.97 -16.93 -1.63
CA HIS A 121 2.11 -16.89 -0.70
C HIS A 121 1.72 -16.42 0.71
N THR A 122 0.59 -15.72 0.82
CA THR A 122 0.01 -15.23 2.07
C THR A 122 -1.49 -15.51 2.10
N ILE A 123 -1.97 -16.10 3.21
CA ILE A 123 -3.41 -16.36 3.44
C ILE A 123 -3.72 -15.93 4.89
N LEU A 124 -4.51 -14.88 5.03
CA LEU A 124 -4.81 -14.29 6.34
C LEU A 124 -6.02 -14.95 6.96
N ARG A 125 -5.94 -15.30 8.25
CA ARG A 125 -7.10 -15.76 9.03
C ARG A 125 -8.09 -14.63 9.31
N GLU A 126 -7.58 -13.43 9.58
CA GLU A 126 -8.35 -12.24 9.93
C GLU A 126 -8.01 -11.10 8.95
N PRO A 127 -8.48 -11.17 7.69
CA PRO A 127 -8.25 -10.11 6.72
C PRO A 127 -9.07 -8.86 7.08
N ASN A 128 -8.49 -7.68 6.86
CA ASN A 128 -9.25 -6.42 6.90
C ASN A 128 -10.25 -6.34 5.72
N ALA A 129 -11.07 -5.29 5.67
CA ALA A 129 -12.13 -5.15 4.66
C ALA A 129 -11.59 -5.18 3.22
N GLU A 130 -10.48 -4.48 2.95
CA GLU A 130 -9.87 -4.42 1.61
C GLU A 130 -9.22 -5.76 1.23
N GLN A 131 -8.45 -6.37 2.13
CA GLN A 131 -7.83 -7.68 1.92
C GLN A 131 -8.89 -8.77 1.65
N ARG A 132 -10.00 -8.73 2.39
CA ARG A 132 -11.12 -9.65 2.20
C ARG A 132 -11.78 -9.45 0.83
N ARG A 133 -11.95 -8.20 0.42
CA ARG A 133 -12.51 -7.84 -0.88
C ARG A 133 -11.62 -8.33 -2.03
N VAL A 134 -10.31 -8.10 -1.93
CA VAL A 134 -9.34 -8.55 -2.93
C VAL A 134 -9.31 -10.08 -3.01
N MET A 135 -9.20 -10.78 -1.88
CA MET A 135 -9.20 -12.24 -1.87
C MET A 135 -10.48 -12.84 -2.45
N ARG A 136 -11.66 -12.28 -2.13
CA ARG A 136 -12.93 -12.75 -2.69
C ARG A 136 -12.97 -12.64 -4.22
N ASP A 137 -12.53 -11.52 -4.77
CA ASP A 137 -12.55 -11.31 -6.21
C ASP A 137 -11.45 -12.14 -6.91
N LEU A 138 -10.27 -12.25 -6.30
CA LEU A 138 -9.16 -13.08 -6.77
C LEU A 138 -9.55 -14.56 -6.87
N THR A 139 -10.18 -15.12 -5.84
CA THR A 139 -10.59 -16.55 -5.83
C THR A 139 -11.71 -16.82 -6.83
N ARG A 140 -12.56 -15.82 -7.11
CA ARG A 140 -13.58 -15.90 -8.15
C ARG A 140 -12.97 -15.91 -9.55
N LEU A 141 -12.02 -15.01 -9.82
CA LEU A 141 -11.37 -14.85 -11.12
C LEU A 141 -10.37 -15.98 -11.41
N SER A 142 -9.76 -16.57 -10.38
CA SER A 142 -8.84 -17.70 -10.54
C SER A 142 -9.61 -18.98 -10.86
N THR A 143 -9.18 -19.67 -11.91
CA THR A 143 -9.70 -21.00 -12.27
C THR A 143 -9.25 -22.02 -11.24
N ARG A 144 -7.97 -21.97 -10.85
CA ARG A 144 -7.38 -22.80 -9.79
C ARG A 144 -6.53 -21.96 -8.83
N LEU A 145 -6.44 -22.41 -7.58
CA LEU A 145 -5.69 -21.77 -6.51
C LEU A 145 -4.67 -22.77 -5.96
N VAL A 146 -3.40 -22.40 -5.98
CA VAL A 146 -2.32 -23.22 -5.42
C VAL A 146 -1.98 -22.73 -4.03
N VAL A 147 -1.97 -23.64 -3.07
CA VAL A 147 -1.49 -23.45 -1.69
C VAL A 147 -0.40 -24.46 -1.38
N MET A 148 0.52 -24.11 -0.48
CA MET A 148 1.69 -24.95 -0.18
C MET A 148 1.59 -25.71 1.14
N THR A 149 0.52 -25.50 1.90
CA THR A 149 0.29 -26.11 3.22
C THR A 149 -1.15 -26.54 3.38
N GLY A 150 -1.36 -27.63 4.13
CA GLY A 150 -2.69 -28.07 4.55
C GLY A 150 -3.43 -26.98 5.32
N ARG A 151 -2.72 -26.23 6.17
CA ARG A 151 -3.30 -25.06 6.85
C ARG A 151 -3.84 -24.00 5.88
N GLY A 152 -3.13 -23.76 4.77
CA GLY A 152 -3.56 -22.81 3.74
C GLY A 152 -4.83 -23.30 3.04
N HIS A 153 -4.91 -24.60 2.76
CA HIS A 153 -6.09 -25.24 2.20
C HIS A 153 -7.31 -25.10 3.13
N GLU A 154 -7.15 -25.35 4.43
CA GLU A 154 -8.22 -25.14 5.44
C GLU A 154 -8.71 -23.69 5.46
N LEU A 155 -7.79 -22.72 5.54
CA LEU A 155 -8.15 -21.29 5.60
C LEU A 155 -8.93 -20.84 4.37
N LEU A 156 -8.58 -21.30 3.17
CA LEU A 156 -9.33 -20.99 1.96
C LEU A 156 -10.79 -21.48 2.03
N ARG A 157 -11.02 -22.64 2.62
CA ARG A 157 -12.37 -23.20 2.78
C ARG A 157 -13.15 -22.49 3.89
N GLU A 158 -12.55 -22.33 5.05
CA GLU A 158 -13.25 -21.84 6.25
C GLU A 158 -13.45 -20.32 6.24
N VAL A 159 -12.44 -19.55 5.82
CA VAL A 159 -12.46 -18.08 5.88
C VAL A 159 -12.99 -17.48 4.58
N TYR A 160 -12.62 -18.07 3.44
CA TYR A 160 -12.91 -17.51 2.12
C TYR A 160 -13.95 -18.31 1.31
N ALA A 161 -14.48 -19.41 1.88
CA ALA A 161 -15.50 -20.26 1.26
C ALA A 161 -15.14 -20.76 -0.16
N VAL A 162 -13.85 -21.00 -0.41
CA VAL A 162 -13.38 -21.51 -1.70
C VAL A 162 -13.74 -23.00 -1.85
N PRO A 163 -14.34 -23.42 -2.98
CA PRO A 163 -14.63 -24.83 -3.23
C PRO A 163 -13.36 -25.68 -3.30
N GLU A 164 -13.37 -26.84 -2.64
CA GLU A 164 -12.22 -27.77 -2.59
C GLU A 164 -11.70 -28.16 -3.99
N ALA A 165 -12.60 -28.33 -4.97
CA ALA A 165 -12.23 -28.67 -6.35
C ALA A 165 -11.33 -27.62 -7.05
N LYS A 166 -11.31 -26.37 -6.57
CA LYS A 166 -10.45 -25.30 -7.08
C LYS A 166 -9.05 -25.27 -6.44
N ILE A 167 -8.84 -25.97 -5.32
CA ILE A 167 -7.62 -25.82 -4.52
C ILE A 167 -6.66 -26.96 -4.85
N ASP A 168 -5.46 -26.60 -5.28
CA ASP A 168 -4.33 -27.51 -5.46
C ASP A 168 -3.34 -27.36 -4.30
N LEU A 169 -3.07 -28.45 -3.60
CA LEU A 169 -1.99 -28.51 -2.62
C LEU A 169 -0.69 -28.91 -3.33
N ILE A 170 0.16 -27.94 -3.62
CA ILE A 170 1.46 -28.15 -4.27
C ILE A 170 2.55 -27.61 -3.33
N PRO A 171 3.48 -28.47 -2.85
CA PRO A 171 4.50 -28.02 -1.91
C PRO A 171 5.42 -26.98 -2.53
N HIS A 172 6.11 -26.21 -1.67
CA HIS A 172 7.15 -25.30 -2.11
C HIS A 172 8.26 -26.06 -2.84
N GLY A 173 8.71 -25.52 -3.98
CA GLY A 173 9.81 -26.10 -4.75
C GLY A 173 11.17 -25.97 -4.08
N ILE A 174 12.03 -26.98 -4.20
CA ILE A 174 13.41 -26.96 -3.69
C ILE A 174 14.40 -27.47 -4.76
N PRO A 175 15.68 -27.05 -4.70
CA PRO A 175 16.74 -27.65 -5.51
C PRO A 175 16.92 -29.15 -5.22
N ASP A 176 17.34 -29.92 -6.24
CA ASP A 176 17.67 -31.34 -6.06
C ASP A 176 19.11 -31.50 -5.60
N MET A 177 19.30 -31.69 -4.29
CA MET A 177 20.62 -31.96 -3.70
C MET A 177 20.71 -33.41 -3.21
N PRO A 178 21.91 -34.04 -3.30
CA PRO A 178 22.13 -35.36 -2.72
C PRO A 178 22.08 -35.31 -1.19
N PHE A 179 21.67 -36.42 -0.56
CA PHE A 179 21.77 -36.58 0.89
C PHE A 179 23.25 -36.76 1.27
N ALA A 180 23.89 -35.67 1.66
CA ALA A 180 25.31 -35.62 1.99
C ALA A 180 25.55 -35.46 3.50
N ASP A 181 26.74 -35.89 3.94
CA ASP A 181 27.23 -35.55 5.27
C ASP A 181 27.64 -34.07 5.32
N PRO A 182 27.23 -33.28 6.34
CA PRO A 182 27.55 -31.87 6.39
C PRO A 182 29.04 -31.56 6.36
N ASN A 183 29.88 -32.46 6.85
CA ASN A 183 31.33 -32.27 6.87
C ASN A 183 31.93 -32.10 5.47
N TYR A 184 31.26 -32.57 4.41
CA TYR A 184 31.70 -32.39 3.03
C TYR A 184 31.85 -30.91 2.63
N PHE A 185 31.01 -30.02 3.18
CA PHE A 185 30.97 -28.60 2.80
C PHE A 185 31.69 -27.68 3.80
N LYS A 186 32.12 -28.19 4.96
CA LYS A 186 32.64 -27.37 6.06
C LYS A 186 34.01 -26.75 5.79
N ASP A 187 34.83 -27.40 4.97
CA ASP A 187 36.17 -26.92 4.61
C ASP A 187 36.11 -25.58 3.87
N GLU A 188 35.11 -25.38 3.00
CA GLU A 188 34.91 -24.16 2.21
C GLU A 188 34.64 -22.92 3.08
N PHE A 189 34.10 -23.12 4.28
CA PHE A 189 33.74 -22.03 5.20
C PHE A 189 34.67 -21.91 6.40
N GLY A 190 35.76 -22.68 6.45
CA GLY A 190 36.71 -22.66 7.59
C GLY A 190 36.10 -23.15 8.90
N VAL A 191 35.06 -23.98 8.83
CA VAL A 191 34.35 -24.56 9.98
C VAL A 191 34.52 -26.07 10.06
N ALA A 192 35.60 -26.60 9.45
CA ALA A 192 35.99 -27.99 9.57
C ALA A 192 36.10 -28.43 11.05
N GLY A 193 35.52 -29.58 11.39
CA GLY A 193 35.48 -30.09 12.77
C GLY A 193 34.57 -29.33 13.74
N ARG A 194 33.86 -28.30 13.28
CA ARG A 194 32.89 -27.54 14.08
C ARG A 194 31.47 -28.07 13.91
N GLN A 195 30.64 -27.87 14.93
CA GLN A 195 29.19 -28.03 14.81
C GLN A 195 28.62 -26.70 14.28
N VAL A 196 27.81 -26.75 13.24
CA VAL A 196 27.32 -25.56 12.52
C VAL A 196 25.80 -25.46 12.67
N MET A 197 25.36 -24.37 13.28
CA MET A 197 23.96 -23.96 13.29
C MET A 197 23.75 -22.87 12.23
N LEU A 198 22.68 -22.93 11.46
CA LEU A 198 22.40 -21.98 10.38
C LEU A 198 21.02 -21.36 10.49
N THR A 199 20.97 -20.05 10.26
CA THR A 199 19.75 -19.31 9.88
C THR A 199 20.07 -18.55 8.61
N PHE A 200 19.17 -18.57 7.62
CA PHE A 200 19.33 -17.75 6.42
C PHE A 200 18.04 -17.08 5.94
N GLY A 201 18.21 -16.04 5.13
CA GLY A 201 17.14 -15.22 4.54
C GLY A 201 17.27 -13.75 4.93
N LEU A 202 16.34 -12.91 4.45
CA LEU A 202 16.35 -11.47 4.79
C LEU A 202 16.18 -11.26 6.30
N LEU A 203 17.11 -10.52 6.91
CA LEU A 203 17.10 -10.21 8.34
C LEU A 203 15.96 -9.23 8.64
N SER A 204 15.16 -9.58 9.65
CA SER A 204 14.11 -8.76 10.22
C SER A 204 13.82 -9.20 11.66
N PRO A 205 13.23 -8.35 12.52
CA PRO A 205 12.87 -8.70 13.88
C PRO A 205 12.03 -9.98 13.99
N ASN A 206 11.15 -10.24 13.02
CA ASN A 206 10.32 -11.44 13.00
C ASN A 206 11.13 -12.75 12.91
N LYS A 207 12.41 -12.72 12.47
CA LYS A 207 13.27 -13.91 12.41
C LYS A 207 13.72 -14.39 13.80
N GLY A 208 13.57 -13.57 14.85
CA GLY A 208 13.82 -13.96 16.25
C GLY A 208 15.27 -14.35 16.57
N ILE A 209 16.24 -13.83 15.81
CA ILE A 209 17.66 -14.20 15.94
C ILE A 209 18.19 -13.89 17.35
N GLU A 210 17.65 -12.89 18.03
CA GLU A 210 17.99 -12.55 19.41
C GLU A 210 17.69 -13.68 20.41
N HIS A 211 16.73 -14.57 20.12
CA HIS A 211 16.44 -15.73 20.95
C HIS A 211 17.44 -16.86 20.73
N ALA A 212 17.90 -17.05 19.49
CA ALA A 212 18.99 -17.96 19.15
C ALA A 212 20.30 -17.53 19.83
N LEU A 213 20.64 -16.24 19.76
CA LEU A 213 21.85 -15.71 20.39
C LEU A 213 21.86 -15.92 21.90
N ARG A 214 20.72 -15.73 22.57
CA ARG A 214 20.58 -15.95 24.02
C ARG A 214 20.68 -17.43 24.44
N ALA A 215 20.48 -18.38 23.52
CA ALA A 215 20.68 -19.81 23.79
C ALA A 215 22.16 -20.22 23.73
N LEU A 216 23.00 -19.47 23.00
CA LEU A 216 24.40 -19.84 22.75
C LEU A 216 25.30 -19.93 24.00
N PRO A 217 25.21 -19.08 25.04
CA PRO A 217 26.12 -19.14 26.17
C PRO A 217 26.15 -20.50 26.88
N GLU A 218 24.99 -21.16 27.01
CA GLU A 218 24.89 -22.47 27.62
C GLU A 218 25.38 -23.57 26.66
N LEU A 219 25.00 -23.50 25.39
CA LEU A 219 25.43 -24.44 24.36
C LEU A 219 26.96 -24.44 24.18
N ILE A 220 27.61 -23.28 24.16
CA ILE A 220 29.05 -23.16 23.93
C ILE A 220 29.88 -23.70 25.11
N ARG A 221 29.35 -23.65 26.34
CA ARG A 221 30.03 -24.26 27.51
C ARG A 221 30.18 -25.76 27.35
N GLU A 222 29.22 -26.39 26.69
CA GLU A 222 29.17 -27.84 26.48
C GLU A 222 29.76 -28.25 25.12
N PHE A 223 29.53 -27.44 24.09
CA PHE A 223 29.99 -27.63 22.72
C PHE A 223 30.89 -26.45 22.29
N PRO A 224 32.16 -26.40 22.74
CA PRO A 224 33.06 -25.28 22.46
C PRO A 224 33.44 -25.16 20.97
N ASN A 225 33.14 -26.15 20.14
CA ASN A 225 33.31 -26.11 18.70
C ASN A 225 32.03 -25.70 17.95
N LEU A 226 30.95 -25.26 18.63
CA LEU A 226 29.73 -24.78 17.99
C LEU A 226 29.95 -23.40 17.35
N VAL A 227 29.42 -23.21 16.13
CA VAL A 227 29.34 -21.93 15.42
C VAL A 227 27.92 -21.72 14.92
N TYR A 228 27.42 -20.50 15.08
CA TYR A 228 26.15 -20.06 14.54
C TYR A 228 26.36 -19.10 13.37
N ILE A 229 25.88 -19.48 12.20
CA ILE A 229 25.94 -18.70 10.97
C ILE A 229 24.58 -18.05 10.72
N VAL A 230 24.58 -16.72 10.58
CA VAL A 230 23.43 -15.92 10.16
C VAL A 230 23.73 -15.40 8.75
N LEU A 231 23.07 -15.96 7.75
CA LEU A 231 23.30 -15.67 6.34
C LEU A 231 22.15 -14.83 5.73
N GLY A 232 22.45 -13.60 5.34
CA GLY A 232 21.49 -12.76 4.62
C GLY A 232 21.71 -11.27 4.85
N GLN A 233 21.05 -10.47 4.03
CA GLN A 233 21.03 -9.02 4.18
C GLN A 233 19.82 -8.56 5.00
N THR A 234 19.93 -7.39 5.62
CA THR A 234 18.79 -6.69 6.21
C THR A 234 17.70 -6.49 5.14
N HIS A 235 16.45 -6.75 5.51
CA HIS A 235 15.32 -6.63 4.60
C HIS A 235 15.30 -5.23 3.94
N PRO A 236 15.12 -5.10 2.61
CA PRO A 236 15.25 -3.80 1.92
C PRO A 236 14.41 -2.68 2.50
N ASN A 237 13.16 -2.97 2.90
CA ASN A 237 12.29 -1.97 3.55
C ASN A 237 12.83 -1.54 4.92
N LEU A 238 13.30 -2.48 5.73
CA LEU A 238 13.90 -2.18 7.03
C LEU A 238 15.20 -1.39 6.88
N LEU A 239 16.02 -1.73 5.87
CA LEU A 239 17.24 -1.01 5.54
C LEU A 239 16.95 0.43 5.13
N ARG A 240 15.85 0.67 4.40
CA ARG A 240 15.41 2.02 3.99
C ARG A 240 14.89 2.85 5.16
N GLU A 241 14.15 2.23 6.08
CA GLU A 241 13.49 2.90 7.20
C GLU A 241 14.42 3.12 8.40
N GLU A 242 15.23 2.12 8.75
CA GLU A 242 16.02 2.08 9.99
C GLU A 242 17.53 1.87 9.75
N GLY A 243 17.96 1.72 8.50
CA GLY A 243 19.33 1.35 8.18
C GLY A 243 19.69 -0.04 8.72
N GLU A 244 20.90 -0.19 9.24
CA GLU A 244 21.42 -1.48 9.77
C GLU A 244 21.19 -1.64 11.28
N ALA A 245 20.27 -0.85 11.87
CA ALA A 245 20.08 -0.78 13.32
C ALA A 245 19.83 -2.15 13.97
N TYR A 246 18.96 -2.97 13.37
CA TYR A 246 18.63 -4.31 13.88
C TYR A 246 19.84 -5.24 13.87
N ARG A 247 20.55 -5.37 12.73
CA ARG A 247 21.75 -6.23 12.63
C ARG A 247 22.85 -5.78 13.59
N LEU A 248 23.12 -4.48 13.67
CA LEU A 248 24.07 -3.93 14.64
C LEU A 248 23.64 -4.17 16.09
N GLY A 249 22.33 -4.23 16.35
CA GLY A 249 21.77 -4.65 17.63
C GLY A 249 22.07 -6.11 17.97
N LEU A 250 21.92 -7.01 17.00
CA LEU A 250 22.26 -8.44 17.15
C LEU A 250 23.76 -8.66 17.38
N GLU A 251 24.63 -7.93 16.68
CA GLU A 251 26.08 -7.99 16.89
C GLU A 251 26.49 -7.50 18.27
N ARG A 252 25.86 -6.42 18.78
CA ARG A 252 26.05 -5.95 20.15
C ARG A 252 25.59 -7.00 21.16
N LEU A 253 24.40 -7.57 20.97
CA LEU A 253 23.89 -8.63 21.83
C LEU A 253 24.84 -9.84 21.88
N ALA A 254 25.41 -10.25 20.74
CA ALA A 254 26.38 -11.34 20.70
C ALA A 254 27.66 -11.02 21.51
N LYS A 255 28.11 -9.75 21.51
CA LYS A 255 29.25 -9.28 22.32
C LYS A 255 28.90 -9.23 23.81
N ASP A 256 27.73 -8.70 24.16
CA ASP A 256 27.26 -8.58 25.54
C ASP A 256 27.08 -9.96 26.20
N LEU A 257 26.66 -10.95 25.42
CA LEU A 257 26.55 -12.35 25.85
C LEU A 257 27.90 -13.10 25.86
N GLY A 258 28.98 -12.49 25.34
CA GLY A 258 30.31 -13.10 25.27
C GLY A 258 30.45 -14.21 24.22
N VAL A 259 29.56 -14.28 23.23
CA VAL A 259 29.50 -15.37 22.22
C VAL A 259 29.99 -14.95 20.83
N GLN A 260 30.53 -13.74 20.68
CA GLN A 260 30.94 -13.17 19.39
C GLN A 260 31.97 -14.01 18.60
N LYS A 261 32.76 -14.85 19.28
CA LYS A 261 33.72 -15.77 18.62
C LYS A 261 33.05 -16.99 17.97
N HIS A 262 31.78 -17.23 18.28
CA HIS A 262 30.97 -18.37 17.84
C HIS A 262 29.84 -17.94 16.91
N VAL A 263 29.74 -16.65 16.55
CA VAL A 263 28.67 -16.14 15.69
C VAL A 263 29.29 -15.51 14.45
N VAL A 264 28.77 -15.87 13.27
CA VAL A 264 29.21 -15.31 11.99
C VAL A 264 28.01 -14.70 11.26
N PHE A 265 28.06 -13.39 11.03
CA PHE A 265 27.09 -12.68 10.21
C PHE A 265 27.62 -12.55 8.77
N PHE A 266 27.02 -13.26 7.82
CA PHE A 266 27.29 -13.10 6.39
C PHE A 266 26.26 -12.16 5.77
N ASN A 267 26.59 -10.86 5.72
CA ASN A 267 25.71 -9.79 5.21
C ASN A 267 25.66 -9.73 3.66
N ARG A 268 25.33 -10.86 3.01
CA ARG A 268 25.27 -10.98 1.55
C ARG A 268 23.98 -11.68 1.13
N PHE A 269 23.40 -11.19 0.04
CA PHE A 269 22.43 -11.96 -0.74
C PHE A 269 23.27 -12.85 -1.65
N VAL A 270 23.24 -14.16 -1.42
CA VAL A 270 24.11 -15.12 -2.11
C VAL A 270 23.34 -15.83 -3.22
N GLU A 271 24.06 -16.24 -4.25
CA GLU A 271 23.50 -17.04 -5.35
C GLU A 271 23.12 -18.45 -4.87
N LEU A 272 22.25 -19.12 -5.64
CA LEU A 272 21.69 -20.41 -5.26
C LEU A 272 22.75 -21.47 -4.94
N GLU A 273 23.81 -21.55 -5.74
CA GLU A 273 24.90 -22.52 -5.53
C GLU A 273 25.63 -22.27 -4.20
N GLU A 274 25.96 -21.02 -3.89
CA GLU A 274 26.60 -20.63 -2.62
C GLU A 274 25.65 -20.91 -1.45
N LEU A 275 24.35 -20.61 -1.59
CA LEU A 275 23.33 -20.93 -0.59
C LEU A 275 23.26 -22.44 -0.31
N MET A 276 23.28 -23.28 -1.35
CA MET A 276 23.22 -24.74 -1.19
C MET A 276 24.42 -25.29 -0.43
N ARG A 277 25.61 -24.71 -0.60
CA ARG A 277 26.81 -25.08 0.15
C ARG A 277 26.68 -24.70 1.63
N PHE A 278 26.14 -23.51 1.95
CA PHE A 278 25.86 -23.13 3.33
C PHE A 278 24.86 -24.07 4.01
N ILE A 279 23.76 -24.41 3.32
CA ILE A 279 22.77 -25.37 3.82
C ILE A 279 23.42 -26.74 4.01
N GLY A 280 24.24 -27.18 3.05
CA GLY A 280 24.99 -28.43 3.13
C GLY A 280 25.94 -28.49 4.34
N ALA A 281 26.59 -27.39 4.70
CA ALA A 281 27.53 -27.34 5.83
C ALA A 281 26.86 -27.36 7.21
N ALA A 282 25.55 -27.10 7.30
CA ALA A 282 24.84 -26.93 8.56
C ALA A 282 24.39 -28.27 9.18
N ASP A 283 24.79 -28.50 10.43
CA ASP A 283 24.34 -29.66 11.22
C ASP A 283 22.90 -29.46 11.72
N ILE A 284 22.55 -28.21 12.09
CA ILE A 284 21.22 -27.82 12.57
C ILE A 284 20.78 -26.54 11.86
N TYR A 285 19.58 -26.54 11.30
CA TYR A 285 18.92 -25.34 10.79
C TYR A 285 17.93 -24.81 11.84
N LEU A 286 18.00 -23.53 12.15
CA LEU A 286 17.20 -22.89 13.20
C LEU A 286 16.27 -21.82 12.61
N THR A 287 14.97 -21.88 12.90
CA THR A 287 14.00 -20.83 12.55
C THR A 287 13.17 -20.39 13.75
N PRO A 288 13.67 -19.46 14.59
CA PRO A 288 13.02 -19.05 15.82
C PRO A 288 12.01 -17.90 15.58
N TYR A 289 11.19 -18.03 14.53
CA TYR A 289 10.34 -16.94 14.05
C TYR A 289 9.28 -16.57 15.09
N LEU A 290 8.87 -15.30 15.11
CA LEU A 290 7.97 -14.78 16.13
C LEU A 290 6.48 -14.79 15.75
N THR A 291 6.18 -14.87 14.46
CA THR A 291 4.81 -14.81 13.95
C THR A 291 4.29 -16.20 13.59
N GLU A 292 3.23 -16.62 14.26
CA GLU A 292 2.58 -17.93 14.03
C GLU A 292 1.96 -18.04 12.63
N ALA A 293 1.42 -16.94 12.12
CA ALA A 293 0.64 -16.88 10.87
C ALA A 293 1.44 -17.04 9.57
N GLN A 294 2.72 -17.44 9.63
CA GLN A 294 3.54 -17.66 8.45
C GLN A 294 3.09 -18.92 7.70
N ILE A 295 2.31 -18.73 6.63
CA ILE A 295 1.70 -19.85 5.88
C ILE A 295 2.71 -20.64 5.03
N THR A 296 3.81 -20.01 4.61
CA THR A 296 4.84 -20.62 3.78
C THR A 296 6.19 -19.97 4.06
N SER A 297 7.26 -20.76 4.07
CA SER A 297 8.64 -20.29 4.31
C SER A 297 9.57 -21.05 3.38
N GLY A 298 10.09 -20.37 2.35
CA GLY A 298 11.04 -20.97 1.40
C GLY A 298 12.35 -21.37 2.06
N THR A 299 12.82 -20.61 3.05
CA THR A 299 14.08 -20.93 3.75
C THR A 299 13.97 -22.23 4.55
N LEU A 300 12.81 -22.46 5.19
CA LEU A 300 12.51 -23.73 5.85
C LEU A 300 12.40 -24.87 4.84
N ALA A 301 11.67 -24.68 3.74
CA ALA A 301 11.51 -25.70 2.71
C ALA A 301 12.87 -26.18 2.18
N TYR A 302 13.77 -25.24 1.86
CA TYR A 302 15.11 -25.55 1.33
C TYR A 302 15.95 -26.35 2.32
N ALA A 303 16.02 -25.91 3.58
CA ALA A 303 16.80 -26.61 4.61
C ALA A 303 16.21 -27.98 4.97
N PHE A 304 14.89 -28.05 5.17
CA PHE A 304 14.19 -29.29 5.47
C PHE A 304 14.38 -30.32 4.35
N GLY A 305 14.13 -29.90 3.11
CA GLY A 305 14.19 -30.81 1.97
C GLY A 305 15.59 -31.27 1.59
N ASN A 306 16.63 -30.50 1.95
CA ASN A 306 18.03 -30.91 1.86
C ASN A 306 18.47 -31.86 2.99
N GLY A 307 17.57 -32.18 3.93
CA GLY A 307 17.84 -33.14 4.99
C GLY A 307 18.67 -32.56 6.14
N ASN A 308 18.50 -31.28 6.46
CA ASN A 308 19.01 -30.69 7.69
C ASN A 308 18.14 -31.09 8.88
N ALA A 309 18.75 -31.19 10.08
CA ALA A 309 17.98 -31.30 11.30
C ALA A 309 17.41 -29.92 11.65
N VAL A 310 16.09 -29.80 11.74
CA VAL A 310 15.44 -28.49 11.93
C VAL A 310 14.96 -28.31 13.37
N VAL A 311 15.30 -27.17 13.95
CA VAL A 311 14.69 -26.63 15.18
C VAL A 311 13.89 -25.38 14.81
N SER A 312 12.63 -25.29 15.20
CA SER A 312 11.77 -24.16 14.81
C SER A 312 10.74 -23.81 15.86
N THR A 313 10.28 -22.56 15.89
CA THR A 313 9.00 -22.23 16.52
C THR A 313 7.83 -22.80 15.71
N PRO A 314 6.65 -23.05 16.33
CA PRO A 314 5.51 -23.69 15.66
C PRO A 314 4.67 -22.70 14.85
N TYR A 315 5.29 -21.92 13.96
CA TYR A 315 4.52 -21.23 12.91
C TYR A 315 3.94 -22.24 11.92
N TRP A 316 2.82 -21.91 11.27
CA TRP A 316 1.97 -22.90 10.58
C TRP A 316 2.75 -23.84 9.64
N HIS A 317 3.63 -23.32 8.79
CA HIS A 317 4.43 -24.16 7.89
C HIS A 317 5.43 -25.06 8.63
N ALA A 318 6.07 -24.59 9.70
CA ALA A 318 6.97 -25.40 10.51
C ALA A 318 6.24 -26.49 11.30
N ALA A 319 5.06 -26.18 11.84
CA ALA A 319 4.25 -27.16 12.55
C ALA A 319 3.89 -28.35 11.64
N GLU A 320 3.60 -28.10 10.37
CA GLU A 320 3.23 -29.12 9.40
C GLU A 320 4.45 -29.94 8.91
N LEU A 321 5.55 -29.28 8.52
CA LEU A 321 6.74 -29.97 8.02
C LEU A 321 7.44 -30.80 9.10
N LEU A 322 7.47 -30.31 10.34
CA LEU A 322 8.20 -30.93 11.45
C LEU A 322 7.36 -31.88 12.32
N ALA A 323 6.08 -32.08 11.97
CA ALA A 323 5.20 -33.04 12.65
C ALA A 323 5.77 -34.47 12.62
N ASP A 324 5.24 -35.37 13.47
CA ASP A 324 5.64 -36.79 13.55
C ASP A 324 7.15 -37.01 13.75
N GLY A 325 7.81 -36.11 14.50
CA GLY A 325 9.23 -36.22 14.81
C GLY A 325 10.17 -35.92 13.63
N ARG A 326 9.69 -35.20 12.59
CA ARG A 326 10.49 -34.75 11.44
C ARG A 326 11.35 -33.52 11.73
N GLY A 327 11.31 -33.03 12.96
CA GLY A 327 12.15 -31.98 13.50
C GLY A 327 11.82 -31.72 14.97
N LYS A 328 12.29 -30.61 15.51
CA LYS A 328 12.01 -30.18 16.88
C LYS A 328 11.29 -28.85 16.88
N LEU A 329 10.11 -28.80 17.52
CA LEU A 329 9.36 -27.58 17.75
C LEU A 329 9.63 -27.05 19.16
N VAL A 330 9.88 -25.74 19.25
CA VAL A 330 10.14 -25.04 20.53
C VAL A 330 9.17 -23.87 20.71
N PRO A 331 8.77 -23.50 21.93
CA PRO A 331 7.89 -22.35 22.16
C PRO A 331 8.47 -21.04 21.61
N PHE A 332 7.57 -20.11 21.23
CA PHE A 332 7.96 -18.77 20.80
C PHE A 332 8.70 -18.04 21.92
N ARG A 333 9.76 -17.31 21.54
CA ARG A 333 10.57 -16.46 22.44
C ARG A 333 11.28 -17.21 23.59
N ASP A 334 11.46 -18.53 23.47
CA ASP A 334 12.05 -19.36 24.52
C ASP A 334 13.47 -19.82 24.15
N SER A 335 14.47 -19.10 24.65
CA SER A 335 15.88 -19.45 24.47
C SER A 335 16.28 -20.72 25.22
N GLY A 336 15.63 -21.05 26.35
CA GLY A 336 15.91 -22.27 27.11
C GLY A 336 15.48 -23.52 26.34
N ALA A 337 14.29 -23.48 25.75
CA ALA A 337 13.80 -24.56 24.89
C ALA A 337 14.67 -24.74 23.64
N ILE A 338 15.15 -23.65 23.03
CA ILE A 338 16.14 -23.72 21.94
C ILE A 338 17.41 -24.44 22.42
N THR A 339 17.95 -24.08 23.59
CA THR A 339 19.12 -24.75 24.16
C THR A 339 18.88 -26.24 24.34
N THR A 340 17.75 -26.64 24.95
CA THR A 340 17.42 -28.05 25.17
C THR A 340 17.33 -28.84 23.87
N ALA A 341 16.61 -28.32 22.88
CA ALA A 341 16.43 -29.00 21.59
C ALA A 341 17.74 -29.12 20.81
N VAL A 342 18.55 -28.05 20.77
CA VAL A 342 19.85 -28.07 20.09
C VAL A 342 20.82 -29.02 20.80
N ARG A 343 20.89 -28.98 22.13
CA ARG A 343 21.71 -29.91 22.93
C ARG A 343 21.38 -31.37 22.62
N GLU A 344 20.10 -31.72 22.60
CA GLU A 344 19.66 -33.09 22.32
C GLU A 344 20.16 -33.56 20.95
N LEU A 345 20.01 -32.73 19.91
CA LEU A 345 20.46 -33.05 18.56
C LEU A 345 21.98 -33.08 18.40
N LEU A 346 22.72 -32.32 19.21
CA LEU A 346 24.19 -32.33 19.20
C LEU A 346 24.78 -33.54 19.95
N HIS A 347 24.11 -34.05 20.98
CA HIS A 347 24.53 -35.25 21.72
C HIS A 347 24.15 -36.55 20.99
N ASP A 348 22.92 -36.64 20.49
CA ASP A 348 22.38 -37.86 19.91
C ASP A 348 22.44 -37.83 18.38
N GLU A 349 23.61 -38.19 17.85
CA GLU A 349 23.84 -38.27 16.41
C GLU A 349 22.88 -39.25 15.70
N PRO A 350 22.56 -40.45 16.24
CA PRO A 350 21.52 -41.32 15.67
C PRO A 350 20.15 -40.64 15.54
N VAL A 351 19.67 -39.94 16.58
CA VAL A 351 18.39 -39.21 16.53
C VAL A 351 18.45 -38.08 15.50
N ARG A 352 19.54 -37.31 15.49
CA ARG A 352 19.74 -36.25 14.49
C ARG A 352 19.73 -36.82 13.08
N HIS A 353 20.44 -37.92 12.83
CA HIS A 353 20.49 -38.56 11.51
C HIS A 353 19.12 -39.12 11.08
N ALA A 354 18.35 -39.69 12.01
CA ALA A 354 17.00 -40.17 11.74
C ALA A 354 16.07 -39.02 11.30
N ILE A 355 16.09 -37.89 12.03
CA ILE A 355 15.33 -36.68 11.68
C ILE A 355 15.72 -36.18 10.29
N ARG A 356 17.02 -36.04 10.02
CA ARG A 356 17.56 -35.61 8.73
C ARG A 356 17.08 -36.49 7.58
N LYS A 357 17.14 -37.81 7.76
CA LYS A 357 16.71 -38.78 6.75
C LYS A 357 15.21 -38.68 6.48
N GLN A 358 14.37 -38.53 7.51
CA GLN A 358 12.92 -38.35 7.34
C GLN A 358 12.60 -37.05 6.59
N ALA A 359 13.27 -35.95 6.96
CA ALA A 359 13.11 -34.67 6.28
C ALA A 359 13.52 -34.75 4.80
N TYR A 360 14.65 -35.37 4.50
CA TYR A 360 15.13 -35.57 3.12
C TYR A 360 14.16 -36.40 2.27
N LEU A 361 13.64 -37.51 2.82
CA LEU A 361 12.71 -38.40 2.12
C LEU A 361 11.41 -37.68 1.74
N LEU A 362 10.81 -36.94 2.68
CA LEU A 362 9.62 -36.13 2.40
C LEU A 362 9.94 -34.98 1.43
N GLY A 363 11.11 -34.37 1.58
CA GLY A 363 11.62 -33.33 0.70
C GLY A 363 11.73 -33.73 -0.77
N ARG A 364 11.80 -35.03 -1.09
CA ARG A 364 11.87 -35.48 -2.50
C ARG A 364 10.64 -35.12 -3.32
N ASP A 365 9.47 -35.03 -2.68
CA ASP A 365 8.24 -34.58 -3.34
C ASP A 365 8.21 -33.05 -3.56
N MET A 366 9.08 -32.32 -2.87
CA MET A 366 9.23 -30.86 -2.96
C MET A 366 10.21 -30.44 -4.05
N VAL A 367 10.99 -31.37 -4.64
CA VAL A 367 11.99 -31.03 -5.64
C VAL A 367 11.34 -30.36 -6.85
N TRP A 368 11.97 -29.31 -7.38
CA TRP A 368 11.46 -28.50 -8.49
C TRP A 368 10.98 -29.32 -9.69
N SER A 369 11.67 -30.43 -10.02
CA SER A 369 11.26 -31.34 -11.09
C SER A 369 9.90 -32.01 -10.82
N ARG A 370 9.56 -32.31 -9.57
CA ARG A 370 8.25 -32.84 -9.15
C ARG A 370 7.21 -31.73 -9.08
N VAL A 371 7.55 -30.59 -8.47
CA VAL A 371 6.67 -29.42 -8.37
C VAL A 371 6.25 -28.92 -9.76
N ALA A 372 7.18 -28.86 -10.72
CA ALA A 372 6.88 -28.51 -12.11
C ALA A 372 5.84 -29.44 -12.74
N GLN A 373 5.90 -30.75 -12.45
CA GLN A 373 4.89 -31.71 -12.94
C GLN A 373 3.52 -31.48 -12.30
N LEU A 374 3.47 -31.10 -11.02
CA LEU A 374 2.22 -30.76 -10.34
C LEU A 374 1.60 -29.47 -10.90
N TYR A 375 2.41 -28.43 -11.14
CA TYR A 375 1.96 -27.22 -11.82
C TYR A 375 1.50 -27.52 -13.25
N GLY A 376 2.23 -28.36 -14.00
CA GLY A 376 1.81 -28.80 -15.34
C GLY A 376 0.43 -29.46 -15.33
N LYS A 377 0.12 -30.29 -14.33
CA LYS A 377 -1.23 -30.87 -14.15
C LYS A 377 -2.26 -29.81 -13.80
N SER A 378 -1.93 -28.86 -12.91
CA SER A 378 -2.82 -27.75 -12.56
C SER A 378 -3.14 -26.88 -13.78
N PHE A 379 -2.15 -26.59 -14.64
CA PHE A 379 -2.34 -25.85 -15.89
C PHE A 379 -3.28 -26.57 -16.85
N GLU A 380 -3.12 -27.88 -17.06
CA GLU A 380 -4.05 -28.66 -17.89
C GLU A 380 -5.45 -28.70 -17.30
N GLN A 381 -5.56 -28.94 -15.99
CA GLN A 381 -6.84 -28.97 -15.32
C GLN A 381 -7.52 -27.60 -15.40
N ALA A 382 -6.77 -26.51 -15.27
CA ALA A 382 -7.31 -25.16 -15.45
C ALA A 382 -7.83 -24.94 -16.88
N ARG A 383 -7.14 -25.43 -17.91
CA ARG A 383 -7.65 -25.38 -19.30
C ARG A 383 -8.93 -26.18 -19.49
N HIS A 384 -9.06 -27.33 -18.83
CA HIS A 384 -10.26 -28.16 -18.88
C HIS A 384 -11.44 -27.55 -18.12
N ASP A 385 -11.19 -27.02 -16.92
CA ASP A 385 -12.19 -26.39 -16.05
C ASP A 385 -12.61 -25.01 -16.55
N HIS A 386 -11.83 -24.41 -17.45
CA HIS A 386 -12.11 -23.11 -18.05
C HIS A 386 -13.30 -23.22 -18.99
N ASN A 387 -14.50 -23.11 -18.42
CA ASN A 387 -15.67 -22.76 -19.18
C ASN A 387 -15.43 -21.35 -19.73
N PHE A 388 -15.34 -21.23 -21.05
CA PHE A 388 -15.28 -19.94 -21.73
C PHE A 388 -16.54 -19.15 -21.37
N VAL A 389 -16.48 -18.38 -20.27
CA VAL A 389 -17.46 -17.34 -19.97
C VAL A 389 -17.13 -16.22 -20.93
N GLY A 390 -17.62 -16.35 -22.15
CA GLY A 390 -17.37 -15.43 -23.23
C GLY A 390 -17.84 -14.03 -22.88
N ARG A 391 -16.96 -13.21 -22.32
CA ARG A 391 -17.02 -11.77 -22.51
C ARG A 391 -16.14 -11.47 -23.71
N ARG A 392 -16.75 -11.41 -24.89
CA ARG A 392 -16.17 -10.69 -26.02
C ARG A 392 -16.14 -9.20 -25.63
N SER A 393 -15.19 -8.82 -24.80
CA SER A 393 -14.74 -7.43 -24.71
C SER A 393 -14.23 -7.09 -26.11
N SER A 394 -15.00 -6.30 -26.85
CA SER A 394 -14.56 -5.72 -28.11
C SER A 394 -13.23 -5.00 -27.84
N PRO A 395 -12.17 -5.21 -28.64
CA PRO A 395 -10.95 -4.42 -28.51
C PRO A 395 -11.22 -2.91 -28.72
N ILE A 396 -12.35 -2.58 -29.33
CA ILE A 396 -12.86 -1.21 -29.48
C ILE A 396 -13.86 -0.97 -28.35
N LYS A 397 -13.42 -0.26 -27.30
CA LYS A 397 -14.27 0.26 -26.23
C LYS A 397 -14.82 1.62 -26.66
N THR A 398 -16.14 1.80 -26.58
CA THR A 398 -16.80 3.10 -26.76
C THR A 398 -16.37 4.08 -25.67
N LEU A 399 -16.57 5.39 -25.87
CA LEU A 399 -16.26 6.42 -24.86
C LEU A 399 -16.97 6.19 -23.52
N ASP A 400 -18.13 5.52 -23.52
CA ASP A 400 -18.88 5.15 -22.31
C ASP A 400 -18.26 3.95 -21.56
N GLU A 401 -17.51 3.12 -22.28
CA GLU A 401 -16.78 1.96 -21.76
C GLU A 401 -15.33 2.30 -21.35
N GLN A 402 -14.84 3.48 -21.73
CA GLN A 402 -13.52 3.98 -21.33
C GLN A 402 -13.62 4.83 -20.06
N PRO A 403 -12.78 4.60 -19.04
CA PRO A 403 -12.67 5.54 -17.92
C PRO A 403 -12.28 6.91 -18.50
N GLY A 404 -13.08 7.95 -18.26
CA GLY A 404 -12.80 9.27 -18.82
C GLY A 404 -11.39 9.73 -18.45
N GLN A 405 -10.56 10.05 -19.43
CA GLN A 405 -9.15 10.37 -19.22
C GLN A 405 -9.00 11.58 -18.28
N LEU A 406 -8.07 11.47 -17.33
CA LEU A 406 -7.62 12.59 -16.51
C LEU A 406 -6.33 13.18 -17.10
N PRO A 407 -6.06 14.48 -16.91
CA PRO A 407 -4.78 15.08 -17.28
C PRO A 407 -3.59 14.36 -16.61
N GLU A 408 -2.44 14.40 -17.27
CA GLU A 408 -1.19 13.95 -16.67
C GLU A 408 -0.81 14.83 -15.47
N LEU A 409 -0.30 14.20 -14.40
CA LEU A 409 0.14 14.93 -13.22
C LEU A 409 1.43 15.71 -13.52
N LYS A 410 1.37 17.04 -13.40
CA LYS A 410 2.51 17.92 -13.60
C LYS A 410 2.74 18.81 -12.38
N LEU A 411 3.93 18.70 -11.76
CA LEU A 411 4.28 19.38 -10.51
C LEU A 411 5.20 20.60 -10.70
N ASP A 412 5.56 20.94 -11.95
CA ASP A 412 6.50 22.03 -12.26
C ASP A 412 6.12 23.35 -11.60
N HIS A 413 4.84 23.74 -11.64
CA HIS A 413 4.38 25.00 -11.05
C HIS A 413 4.31 24.94 -9.51
N LEU A 414 3.90 23.81 -8.92
CA LEU A 414 4.01 23.59 -7.47
C LEU A 414 5.46 23.80 -6.99
N PHE A 415 6.41 23.23 -7.74
CA PHE A 415 7.83 23.36 -7.45
C PHE A 415 8.36 24.77 -7.69
N ARG A 416 7.80 25.51 -8.65
CA ARG A 416 8.14 26.92 -8.90
C ARG A 416 7.64 27.84 -7.79
N LEU A 417 6.46 27.57 -7.24
CA LEU A 417 5.86 28.33 -6.13
C LEU A 417 6.45 27.97 -4.76
N SER A 418 7.41 27.05 -4.67
CA SER A 418 7.94 26.60 -3.39
C SER A 418 9.43 26.84 -3.28
N ASP A 419 9.89 27.19 -2.09
CA ASP A 419 11.30 27.35 -1.77
C ASP A 419 11.69 26.54 -0.51
N SER A 420 12.76 26.95 0.17
CA SER A 420 13.21 26.31 1.42
C SER A 420 12.37 26.68 2.66
N THR A 421 11.47 27.66 2.55
CA THR A 421 10.59 28.12 3.63
C THR A 421 9.22 27.50 3.51
N GLY A 422 8.61 27.53 2.33
CA GLY A 422 7.25 27.07 2.12
C GLY A 422 6.77 27.32 0.69
N ILE A 423 5.46 27.35 0.50
CA ILE A 423 4.82 27.76 -0.76
C ILE A 423 4.36 29.23 -0.71
N PHE A 424 4.66 29.99 -1.76
CA PHE A 424 4.24 31.39 -1.93
C PHE A 424 2.74 31.47 -2.21
N GLN A 425 2.04 32.42 -1.56
CA GLN A 425 0.57 32.54 -1.66
C GLN A 425 0.11 32.83 -3.09
N HIS A 426 0.76 33.79 -3.74
CA HIS A 426 0.31 34.36 -5.00
C HIS A 426 1.38 34.32 -6.08
N ALA A 427 0.95 34.43 -7.33
CA ALA A 427 1.82 34.57 -8.48
C ALA A 427 1.34 35.71 -9.37
N SER A 428 2.28 36.46 -9.95
CA SER A 428 2.01 37.35 -11.07
C SER A 428 2.18 36.54 -12.33
N PHE A 429 1.07 36.20 -12.98
CA PHE A 429 1.02 35.15 -13.99
C PHE A 429 1.52 33.81 -13.44
N THR A 430 2.71 33.37 -13.86
CA THR A 430 3.34 32.12 -13.42
C THR A 430 4.53 32.35 -12.48
N VAL A 431 4.88 33.62 -12.21
CA VAL A 431 6.06 33.98 -11.40
C VAL A 431 5.63 34.20 -9.96
N PRO A 432 6.26 33.55 -8.96
CA PRO A 432 5.90 33.76 -7.56
C PRO A 432 5.94 35.24 -7.17
N ASN A 433 4.91 35.71 -6.48
CA ASN A 433 4.83 37.09 -6.00
C ASN A 433 5.40 37.18 -4.57
N PHE A 434 6.67 37.54 -4.47
CA PHE A 434 7.36 37.64 -3.17
C PHE A 434 6.75 38.70 -2.24
N ALA A 435 6.09 39.74 -2.76
CA ALA A 435 5.50 40.78 -1.90
C ALA A 435 4.41 40.24 -0.96
N GLU A 436 3.77 39.14 -1.35
CA GLU A 436 2.68 38.51 -0.60
C GLU A 436 3.17 37.39 0.34
N GLY A 437 4.43 36.97 0.23
CA GLY A 437 5.01 35.97 1.13
C GLY A 437 4.30 34.61 1.12
N TYR A 438 4.04 34.07 2.32
CA TYR A 438 3.56 32.71 2.57
C TYR A 438 2.37 32.72 3.52
N CYS A 439 1.51 31.70 3.44
CA CYS A 439 0.47 31.46 4.44
C CYS A 439 0.42 30.02 4.94
N THR A 440 -0.11 29.83 6.14
CA THR A 440 -0.36 28.51 6.74
C THR A 440 -1.41 27.72 5.95
N ASP A 441 -2.44 28.39 5.42
CA ASP A 441 -3.47 27.77 4.59
C ASP A 441 -2.88 26.97 3.42
N ASP A 442 -2.03 27.61 2.62
CA ASP A 442 -1.45 27.00 1.43
C ASP A 442 -0.37 25.98 1.76
N ASN A 443 0.46 26.22 2.78
CA ASN A 443 1.44 25.24 3.23
C ASN A 443 0.76 23.98 3.80
N ALA A 444 -0.37 24.12 4.49
CA ALA A 444 -1.16 22.98 4.94
C ALA A 444 -1.73 22.17 3.77
N ARG A 445 -2.33 22.84 2.77
CA ARG A 445 -2.83 22.17 1.55
C ARG A 445 -1.73 21.52 0.72
N ALA A 446 -0.56 22.17 0.64
CA ALA A 446 0.61 21.62 -0.05
C ALA A 446 1.16 20.37 0.65
N LEU A 447 1.15 20.36 1.99
CA LEU A 447 1.46 19.16 2.76
C LEU A 447 0.45 18.05 2.48
N VAL A 448 -0.86 18.34 2.52
CA VAL A 448 -1.92 17.36 2.17
C VAL A 448 -1.67 16.76 0.79
N LEU A 449 -1.42 17.60 -0.23
CA LEU A 449 -1.14 17.14 -1.58
C LEU A 449 0.09 16.22 -1.65
N ALA A 450 1.21 16.64 -1.05
CA ALA A 450 2.44 15.86 -1.08
C ALA A 450 2.26 14.48 -0.43
N LEU A 451 1.54 14.42 0.69
CA LEU A 451 1.16 13.21 1.38
C LEU A 451 0.29 12.30 0.48
N MET A 452 -0.74 12.85 -0.17
CA MET A 452 -1.63 12.08 -1.06
C MET A 452 -0.89 11.54 -2.30
N LEU A 453 -0.02 12.34 -2.91
CA LEU A 453 0.75 11.92 -4.08
C LEU A 453 1.74 10.80 -3.74
N GLN A 454 2.34 10.82 -2.54
CA GLN A 454 3.16 9.71 -2.08
C GLN A 454 2.37 8.42 -1.93
N GLN A 455 1.14 8.48 -1.41
CA GLN A 455 0.24 7.32 -1.31
C GLN A 455 -0.18 6.78 -2.67
N LEU A 456 -0.30 7.64 -3.68
CA LEU A 456 -0.59 7.26 -5.06
C LEU A 456 0.63 6.74 -5.83
N GLY A 457 1.80 6.61 -5.19
CA GLY A 457 3.01 6.14 -5.84
C GLY A 457 3.76 7.20 -6.64
N HIS A 458 3.35 8.47 -6.58
CA HIS A 458 4.03 9.60 -7.21
C HIS A 458 5.14 10.19 -6.32
N GLY A 459 5.65 9.41 -5.37
CA GLY A 459 6.75 9.81 -4.49
C GLY A 459 8.04 10.10 -5.28
N SER A 460 8.72 11.19 -4.93
CA SER A 460 10.07 11.49 -5.44
C SER A 460 10.90 12.15 -4.34
N PRO A 461 12.24 12.10 -4.39
CA PRO A 461 13.09 12.80 -3.42
C PRO A 461 12.76 14.30 -3.31
N ARG A 462 12.43 14.93 -4.44
CA ARG A 462 12.03 16.35 -4.49
C ARG A 462 10.70 16.60 -3.77
N LEU A 463 9.69 15.77 -4.02
CA LEU A 463 8.39 15.88 -3.36
C LEU A 463 8.50 15.58 -1.86
N GLY A 464 9.32 14.60 -1.47
CA GLY A 464 9.62 14.28 -0.07
C GLY A 464 10.29 15.44 0.66
N ALA A 465 11.26 16.10 0.02
CA ALA A 465 11.89 17.30 0.57
C ALA A 465 10.88 18.45 0.76
N GLN A 466 9.96 18.65 -0.19
CA GLN A 466 8.91 19.66 -0.05
C GLN A 466 7.89 19.34 1.05
N ALA A 467 7.48 18.09 1.20
CA ALA A 467 6.63 17.68 2.31
C ALA A 467 7.27 18.05 3.67
N ALA A 468 8.58 17.82 3.81
CA ALA A 468 9.32 18.25 4.99
C ALA A 468 9.35 19.77 5.16
N THR A 469 9.54 20.54 4.07
CA THR A 469 9.47 22.01 4.09
C THR A 469 8.10 22.50 4.58
N TYR A 470 7.00 21.99 4.02
CA TYR A 470 5.66 22.43 4.38
C TYR A 470 5.34 22.11 5.84
N ALA A 471 5.73 20.94 6.34
CA ALA A 471 5.57 20.61 7.75
C ALA A 471 6.47 21.44 8.68
N ALA A 472 7.69 21.78 8.24
CA ALA A 472 8.55 22.69 8.98
C ALA A 472 7.93 24.10 9.07
N PHE A 473 7.29 24.57 8.00
CA PHE A 473 6.51 25.81 8.01
C PHE A 473 5.39 25.75 9.06
N LEU A 474 4.58 24.69 9.07
CA LEU A 474 3.52 24.51 10.08
C LEU A 474 4.08 24.49 11.51
N ASN A 475 5.19 23.79 11.75
CA ASN A 475 5.84 23.79 13.06
C ASN A 475 6.33 25.19 13.48
N HIS A 476 6.81 25.99 12.54
CA HIS A 476 7.23 27.37 12.82
C HIS A 476 6.05 28.33 13.00
N ALA A 477 4.95 28.10 12.27
CA ALA A 477 3.69 28.85 12.37
C ALA A 477 2.97 28.65 13.70
N PHE A 478 3.17 27.50 14.34
CA PHE A 478 2.50 27.17 15.59
C PHE A 478 3.06 27.95 16.79
N ASP A 479 2.25 28.84 17.34
CA ASP A 479 2.52 29.50 18.61
C ASP A 479 2.13 28.58 19.77
N ARG A 480 3.14 27.93 20.37
CA ARG A 480 2.95 27.00 21.49
C ARG A 480 2.42 27.67 22.76
N ALA A 481 2.62 28.98 22.93
CA ALA A 481 2.12 29.69 24.12
C ALA A 481 0.60 29.86 24.07
N HIS A 482 0.07 30.13 22.87
CA HIS A 482 -1.35 30.39 22.65
C HIS A 482 -2.11 29.20 22.05
N GLY A 483 -1.40 28.14 21.63
CA GLY A 483 -1.99 26.99 20.96
C GLY A 483 -2.62 27.33 19.61
N ARG A 484 -2.16 28.40 18.94
CA ARG A 484 -2.72 28.92 17.68
C ARG A 484 -1.66 28.96 16.58
N PHE A 485 -2.05 28.70 15.34
CA PHE A 485 -1.20 28.97 14.18
C PHE A 485 -1.29 30.45 13.81
N ARG A 486 -0.17 31.05 13.45
CA ARG A 486 -0.10 32.28 12.66
C ARG A 486 -0.36 31.93 11.20
N ASN A 487 -1.01 32.79 10.41
CA ASN A 487 -1.23 32.53 9.00
C ASN A 487 -0.16 33.19 8.14
N PHE A 488 -0.06 34.51 8.20
CA PHE A 488 0.71 35.28 7.22
C PHE A 488 2.17 35.52 7.62
N MET A 489 3.08 35.12 6.73
CA MET A 489 4.52 35.36 6.85
C MET A 489 5.03 36.15 5.64
N SER A 490 5.76 37.24 5.89
CA SER A 490 6.41 38.02 4.83
C SER A 490 7.57 37.26 4.16
N PHE A 491 8.03 37.75 3.01
CA PHE A 491 9.21 37.18 2.33
C PHE A 491 10.48 37.22 3.19
N GLU A 492 10.62 38.23 4.05
CA GLU A 492 11.69 38.36 5.04
C GLU A 492 11.52 37.42 6.25
N ARG A 493 10.56 36.49 6.19
CA ARG A 493 10.27 35.47 7.20
C ARG A 493 9.84 36.06 8.54
N ARG A 494 9.04 37.14 8.48
CA ARG A 494 8.43 37.76 9.66
C ARG A 494 6.94 37.44 9.68
N TRP A 495 6.46 36.96 10.83
CA TRP A 495 5.03 36.83 11.06
C TRP A 495 4.38 38.21 11.07
N LEU A 496 3.30 38.35 10.31
CA LEU A 496 2.57 39.60 10.15
C LEU A 496 1.41 39.76 11.15
N GLU A 497 1.18 38.73 11.96
CA GLU A 497 0.11 38.68 12.96
C GLU A 497 0.49 37.77 14.14
N GLU A 498 -0.18 37.95 15.27
CA GLU A 498 0.05 37.14 16.48
C GLU A 498 -0.70 35.80 16.43
N ALA A 499 -1.89 35.78 15.82
CA ALA A 499 -2.71 34.59 15.61
C ALA A 499 -3.45 34.70 14.28
N GLY A 500 -3.45 33.62 13.49
CA GLY A 500 -4.17 33.53 12.23
C GLY A 500 -5.65 33.24 12.39
N SER A 501 -6.35 33.06 11.26
CA SER A 501 -7.78 32.75 11.20
C SER A 501 -8.12 31.37 11.79
N GLU A 502 -9.39 31.14 12.13
CA GLU A 502 -9.84 29.78 12.51
C GLU A 502 -9.70 28.80 11.33
N ASP A 503 -9.92 29.27 10.10
CA ASP A 503 -9.84 28.47 8.89
C ASP A 503 -8.42 27.95 8.65
N CYS A 504 -7.38 28.79 8.80
CA CYS A 504 -5.98 28.35 8.65
C CYS A 504 -5.57 27.33 9.71
N HIS A 505 -6.13 27.47 10.92
CA HIS A 505 -5.94 26.50 11.97
C HIS A 505 -6.59 25.16 11.62
N GLY A 506 -7.82 25.18 11.09
CA GLY A 506 -8.52 23.99 10.61
C GLY A 506 -7.78 23.29 9.47
N HIS A 507 -7.21 24.04 8.52
CA HIS A 507 -6.37 23.49 7.45
C HIS A 507 -5.10 22.83 8.00
N ALA A 508 -4.42 23.47 8.96
CA ALA A 508 -3.25 22.89 9.61
C ALA A 508 -3.60 21.57 10.34
N LEU A 509 -4.71 21.53 11.09
CA LEU A 509 -5.17 20.31 11.74
C LEU A 509 -5.52 19.20 10.73
N TRP A 510 -6.13 19.55 9.59
CA TRP A 510 -6.35 18.60 8.50
C TRP A 510 -5.04 17.97 8.01
N ALA A 511 -4.05 18.81 7.69
CA ALA A 511 -2.75 18.35 7.20
C ALA A 511 -2.00 17.47 8.22
N LEU A 512 -1.99 17.88 9.49
CA LEU A 512 -1.34 17.16 10.57
C LEU A 512 -2.03 15.82 10.85
N GLY A 513 -3.37 15.79 10.86
CA GLY A 513 -4.15 14.57 11.04
C GLY A 513 -3.89 13.54 9.93
N LEU A 514 -3.88 14.00 8.67
CA LEU A 514 -3.52 13.15 7.53
C LEU A 514 -2.08 12.63 7.64
N CYS A 515 -1.13 13.49 8.04
CA CYS A 515 0.26 13.08 8.24
C CYS A 515 0.39 11.96 9.27
N VAL A 516 -0.35 12.05 10.38
CA VAL A 516 -0.39 11.01 11.42
C VAL A 516 -1.02 9.70 10.92
N GLY A 517 -2.03 9.79 10.06
CA GLY A 517 -2.71 8.63 9.47
C GLY A 517 -1.85 7.83 8.49
N GLN A 518 -0.77 8.40 7.93
CA GLN A 518 0.09 7.71 6.97
C GLN A 518 1.02 6.67 7.61
N THR A 519 1.55 5.75 6.80
CA THR A 519 2.60 4.79 7.17
C THR A 519 3.94 5.19 6.52
N GLY A 520 5.06 5.15 7.26
CA GLY A 520 6.41 5.24 6.67
C GLY A 520 7.17 6.58 6.79
N MET A 521 6.68 7.56 7.57
CA MET A 521 7.37 8.85 7.77
C MET A 521 7.64 9.16 9.25
N GLY A 522 8.41 8.31 9.93
CA GLY A 522 8.52 8.28 11.40
C GLY A 522 8.73 9.63 12.09
N SER A 523 9.72 10.42 11.70
CA SER A 523 10.01 11.72 12.35
C SER A 523 8.96 12.79 12.05
N LEU A 524 8.46 12.85 10.82
CA LEU A 524 7.41 13.77 10.40
C LEU A 524 6.08 13.46 11.10
N GLN A 525 5.76 12.17 11.23
CA GLN A 525 4.59 11.69 11.94
C GLN A 525 4.63 12.03 13.43
N MET A 526 5.79 11.88 14.07
CA MET A 526 5.97 12.27 15.47
C MET A 526 5.79 13.78 15.66
N LEU A 527 6.38 14.60 14.78
CA LEU A 527 6.17 16.05 14.80
C LEU A 527 4.69 16.39 14.60
N ALA A 528 4.04 15.77 13.62
CA ALA A 528 2.64 16.01 13.31
C ALA A 528 1.73 15.63 14.48
N ALA A 529 1.96 14.49 15.13
CA ALA A 529 1.21 14.06 16.30
C ALA A 529 1.35 15.04 17.46
N GLN A 530 2.58 15.51 17.75
CA GLN A 530 2.82 16.49 18.79
C GLN A 530 2.14 17.84 18.52
N LEU A 531 2.21 18.33 17.29
CA LEU A 531 1.54 19.57 16.90
C LEU A 531 0.02 19.42 16.93
N PHE A 532 -0.50 18.31 16.41
CA PHE A 532 -1.93 18.01 16.41
C PHE A 532 -2.49 17.98 17.83
N GLU A 533 -1.82 17.29 18.76
CA GLU A 533 -2.25 17.20 20.16
C GLU A 533 -2.32 18.58 20.84
N GLN A 534 -1.37 19.46 20.54
CA GLN A 534 -1.29 20.81 21.13
C GLN A 534 -2.25 21.80 20.47
N ALA A 535 -2.48 21.67 19.17
CA ALA A 535 -3.33 22.56 18.39
C ALA A 535 -4.82 22.23 18.54
N LEU A 536 -5.18 20.96 18.74
CA LEU A 536 -6.56 20.52 18.72
C LEU A 536 -7.48 21.15 19.79
N PRO A 537 -7.07 21.38 21.06
CA PRO A 537 -7.97 21.84 22.12
C PRO A 537 -8.71 23.13 21.80
N VAL A 538 -8.02 24.13 21.21
CA VAL A 538 -8.63 25.44 20.93
C VAL A 538 -9.71 25.36 19.85
N ALA A 539 -9.73 24.30 19.03
CA ALA A 539 -10.77 24.10 18.02
C ALA A 539 -12.17 23.93 18.62
N ALA A 540 -12.27 23.49 19.88
CA ALA A 540 -13.55 23.41 20.59
C ALA A 540 -14.19 24.80 20.81
N GLU A 541 -13.41 25.87 20.79
CA GLU A 541 -13.86 27.25 21.02
C GLU A 541 -14.21 28.00 19.73
N PHE A 542 -13.86 27.43 18.56
CA PHE A 542 -14.08 28.08 17.26
C PHE A 542 -15.56 28.33 16.97
N THR A 543 -15.79 29.30 16.09
CA THR A 543 -17.11 29.76 15.65
C THR A 543 -17.36 29.56 14.15
N SER A 544 -16.31 29.41 13.34
CA SER A 544 -16.35 29.18 11.90
C SER A 544 -16.73 27.73 11.58
N PRO A 545 -17.83 27.50 10.82
CA PRO A 545 -18.19 26.17 10.33
C PRO A 545 -17.12 25.55 9.42
N ARG A 546 -16.37 26.35 8.64
CA ARG A 546 -15.32 25.85 7.76
C ARG A 546 -14.13 25.35 8.57
N ALA A 547 -13.75 26.08 9.62
CA ALA A 547 -12.72 25.64 10.56
C ALA A 547 -13.09 24.33 11.26
N TRP A 548 -14.36 24.19 11.70
CA TRP A 548 -14.86 22.93 12.25
C TRP A 548 -14.78 21.80 11.24
N ALA A 549 -15.25 22.02 10.01
CA ALA A 549 -15.26 21.00 8.97
C ALA A 549 -13.85 20.52 8.60
N CYS A 550 -12.89 21.43 8.38
CA CYS A 550 -11.49 21.05 8.13
C CYS A 550 -10.88 20.31 9.33
N THR A 551 -11.17 20.76 10.55
CA THR A 551 -10.70 20.08 11.77
C THR A 551 -11.27 18.67 11.88
N LEU A 552 -12.55 18.46 11.58
CA LEU A 552 -13.20 17.15 11.60
C LEU A 552 -12.53 16.18 10.62
N VAL A 553 -12.24 16.61 9.39
CA VAL A 553 -11.49 15.79 8.43
C VAL A 553 -10.12 15.39 9.00
N GLY A 554 -9.41 16.33 9.65
CA GLY A 554 -8.15 16.04 10.33
C GLY A 554 -8.27 15.04 11.47
N ILE A 555 -9.29 15.18 12.33
CA ILE A 555 -9.52 14.26 13.45
C ILE A 555 -9.83 12.85 12.95
N ASP A 556 -10.68 12.71 11.94
CA ASP A 556 -11.04 11.39 11.41
C ASP A 556 -9.84 10.69 10.77
N GLU A 557 -8.93 11.41 10.12
CA GLU A 557 -7.65 10.84 9.64
C GLU A 557 -6.72 10.46 10.80
N TYR A 558 -6.59 11.31 11.82
CA TYR A 558 -5.78 11.03 13.02
C TYR A 558 -6.27 9.76 13.76
N LEU A 559 -7.59 9.62 13.94
CA LEU A 559 -8.20 8.51 14.66
C LEU A 559 -8.12 7.17 13.91
N ARG A 560 -7.79 7.15 12.60
CA ARG A 560 -7.45 5.89 11.90
C ARG A 560 -6.23 5.21 12.53
N ARG A 561 -5.27 5.99 13.02
CA ARG A 561 -4.06 5.49 13.70
C ARG A 561 -4.24 5.38 15.20
N PHE A 562 -4.87 6.38 15.82
CA PHE A 562 -5.02 6.50 17.27
C PHE A 562 -6.48 6.45 17.72
N SER A 563 -7.19 5.37 17.34
CA SER A 563 -8.62 5.21 17.62
C SER A 563 -9.03 5.23 19.10
N GLY A 564 -8.06 5.06 20.02
CA GLY A 564 -8.27 5.14 21.47
C GLY A 564 -8.14 6.54 22.08
N ASP A 565 -7.82 7.59 21.30
CA ASP A 565 -7.67 8.95 21.83
C ASP A 565 -9.04 9.56 22.18
N ARG A 566 -9.30 9.65 23.50
CA ARG A 566 -10.57 10.18 24.03
C ARG A 566 -10.72 11.69 23.83
N ARG A 567 -9.63 12.47 23.86
CA ARG A 567 -9.72 13.93 23.70
C ARG A 567 -10.12 14.26 22.27
N ALA A 568 -9.44 13.63 21.30
CA ALA A 568 -9.77 13.82 19.89
C ALA A 568 -11.20 13.36 19.57
N SER A 569 -11.62 12.21 20.11
CA SER A 569 -12.99 11.72 19.97
C SER A 569 -14.05 12.68 20.54
N HIS A 570 -13.80 13.23 21.74
CA HIS A 570 -14.72 14.18 22.36
C HIS A 570 -14.84 15.50 21.57
N ILE A 571 -13.72 16.02 21.06
CA ILE A 571 -13.74 17.23 20.22
C ILE A 571 -14.46 16.96 18.89
N ARG A 572 -14.28 15.78 18.28
CA ARG A 572 -15.05 15.38 17.09
C ARG A 572 -16.55 15.37 17.35
N GLU A 573 -16.99 14.78 18.46
CA GLU A 573 -18.41 14.77 18.87
C GLU A 573 -18.94 16.20 19.09
N ALA A 574 -18.18 17.06 19.77
CA ALA A 574 -18.58 18.45 20.00
C ALA A 574 -18.70 19.25 18.69
N LEU A 575 -17.74 19.10 17.77
CA LEU A 575 -17.74 19.81 16.48
C LEU A 575 -18.83 19.30 15.53
N THR A 576 -19.05 17.99 15.46
CA THR A 576 -20.16 17.42 14.68
C THR A 576 -21.52 17.88 15.23
N ALA A 577 -21.70 17.90 16.56
CA ALA A 577 -22.91 18.41 17.20
C ALA A 577 -23.16 19.89 16.87
N LYS A 578 -22.12 20.74 16.91
CA LYS A 578 -22.21 22.14 16.49
C LYS A 578 -22.65 22.28 15.02
N LEU A 579 -22.07 21.48 14.14
CA LEU A 579 -22.38 21.54 12.70
C LEU A 579 -23.80 21.04 12.39
N MET A 580 -24.25 19.98 13.07
CA MET A 580 -25.63 19.49 13.03
C MET A 580 -26.61 20.53 13.58
N GLN A 581 -26.27 21.21 14.68
CA GLN A 581 -27.10 22.27 15.24
C GLN A 581 -27.23 23.46 14.28
N ARG A 582 -26.12 23.89 13.65
CA ARG A 582 -26.16 24.95 12.62
C ARG A 582 -27.11 24.60 11.48
N TYR A 583 -27.07 23.35 11.00
CA TYR A 583 -28.01 22.87 10.00
C TYR A 583 -29.45 22.93 10.51
N ALA A 584 -29.72 22.43 11.71
CA ALA A 584 -31.07 22.44 12.28
C ALA A 584 -31.63 23.86 12.48
N ASP A 585 -30.77 24.82 12.86
CA ASP A 585 -31.16 26.21 13.10
C ASP A 585 -31.47 26.98 11.81
N ALA A 586 -30.73 26.73 10.73
CA ALA A 586 -30.83 27.49 9.49
C ALA A 586 -31.69 26.81 8.40
N ALA A 587 -31.81 25.48 8.43
CA ALA A 587 -32.46 24.75 7.35
C ALA A 587 -34.00 24.94 7.37
N SER A 588 -34.58 24.99 6.17
CA SER A 588 -36.03 25.02 5.93
C SER A 588 -36.39 24.12 4.74
N GLU A 589 -37.67 24.11 4.33
CA GLU A 589 -38.13 23.31 3.19
C GLU A 589 -37.45 23.70 1.86
N GLU A 590 -37.14 24.98 1.66
CA GLU A 590 -36.51 25.49 0.42
C GLU A 590 -35.00 25.77 0.57
N TRP A 591 -34.51 25.87 1.81
CA TRP A 591 -33.13 26.20 2.14
C TRP A 591 -32.50 25.07 2.97
N HIS A 592 -31.89 24.09 2.32
CA HIS A 592 -31.27 22.95 3.01
C HIS A 592 -29.79 23.21 3.31
N TRP A 593 -29.49 24.31 3.98
CA TRP A 593 -28.11 24.78 4.21
C TRP A 593 -27.83 25.17 5.66
N PHE A 594 -26.55 25.21 6.03
CA PHE A 594 -26.05 25.40 7.40
C PHE A 594 -26.11 26.84 7.90
N GLU A 595 -26.28 27.80 6.99
CA GLU A 595 -26.16 29.23 7.24
C GLU A 595 -27.12 30.01 6.36
N GLU A 596 -27.38 31.27 6.68
CA GLU A 596 -28.18 32.20 5.86
C GLU A 596 -27.49 32.58 4.53
N VAL A 597 -26.19 32.27 4.39
CA VAL A 597 -25.39 32.55 3.20
C VAL A 597 -24.58 31.31 2.82
N ALA A 598 -24.69 30.88 1.56
CA ALA A 598 -23.72 29.97 0.96
C ALA A 598 -22.59 30.81 0.34
N SER A 599 -21.37 30.65 0.88
CA SER A 599 -20.22 31.52 0.61
C SER A 599 -19.09 30.78 -0.10
N TYR A 600 -18.08 30.32 0.63
CA TYR A 600 -16.88 29.65 0.13
C TYR A 600 -16.60 28.35 0.90
N ALA A 601 -15.71 27.54 0.32
CA ALA A 601 -15.46 26.14 0.62
C ALA A 601 -16.73 25.35 0.96
N ASN A 602 -17.85 25.64 0.29
CA ASN A 602 -19.18 25.27 0.77
C ASN A 602 -19.32 23.76 0.99
N ALA A 603 -18.86 22.98 0.01
CA ALA A 603 -18.93 21.52 0.04
C ALA A 603 -18.12 20.87 1.17
N LYS A 604 -17.22 21.61 1.85
CA LYS A 604 -16.48 21.07 2.99
C LYS A 604 -17.40 20.80 4.19
N LEU A 605 -18.48 21.55 4.37
CA LEU A 605 -19.44 21.33 5.47
C LEU A 605 -20.15 19.97 5.35
N PRO A 606 -20.83 19.64 4.23
CA PRO A 606 -21.41 18.30 4.07
C PRO A 606 -20.35 17.20 3.99
N HIS A 607 -19.17 17.46 3.42
CA HIS A 607 -18.06 16.48 3.41
C HIS A 607 -17.72 16.03 4.84
N ALA A 608 -17.50 16.96 5.76
CA ALA A 608 -17.17 16.63 7.15
C ALA A 608 -18.26 15.80 7.83
N LEU A 609 -19.55 16.13 7.64
CA LEU A 609 -20.64 15.33 8.22
C LEU A 609 -20.71 13.91 7.65
N ILE A 610 -20.55 13.75 6.33
CA ILE A 610 -20.60 12.42 5.70
C ILE A 610 -19.42 11.57 6.20
N LEU A 611 -18.22 12.15 6.25
CA LEU A 611 -17.02 11.48 6.72
C LEU A 611 -17.15 11.06 8.19
N SER A 612 -17.43 12.00 9.09
CA SER A 612 -17.56 11.70 10.52
C SER A 612 -18.73 10.76 10.79
N GLY A 613 -19.85 10.91 10.08
CA GLY A 613 -21.01 10.03 10.17
C GLY A 613 -20.68 8.60 9.77
N ARG A 614 -19.91 8.40 8.69
CA ARG A 614 -19.42 7.07 8.29
C ARG A 614 -18.46 6.48 9.32
N CYS A 615 -17.54 7.27 9.87
CA CYS A 615 -16.60 6.83 10.90
C CYS A 615 -17.29 6.46 12.23
N LEU A 616 -18.38 7.15 12.58
CA LEU A 616 -19.16 6.94 13.80
C LEU A 616 -20.31 5.93 13.63
N ASN A 617 -20.61 5.51 12.38
CA ASN A 617 -21.82 4.79 12.01
C ASN A 617 -23.12 5.55 12.38
N ASP A 618 -23.11 6.88 12.26
CA ASP A 618 -24.25 7.76 12.53
C ASP A 618 -25.04 8.03 11.23
N THR A 619 -26.16 7.33 11.06
CA THR A 619 -27.01 7.45 9.86
C THR A 619 -27.65 8.84 9.72
N PRO A 620 -28.28 9.44 10.76
CA PRO A 620 -28.79 10.82 10.69
C PRO A 620 -27.76 11.85 10.22
N MET A 621 -26.50 11.72 10.67
CA MET A 621 -25.42 12.61 10.25
C MET A 621 -25.09 12.47 8.76
N ILE A 622 -24.98 11.23 8.27
CA ILE A 622 -24.76 10.93 6.85
C ILE A 622 -25.92 11.50 6.01
N GLU A 623 -27.17 11.26 6.40
CA GLU A 623 -28.34 11.74 5.68
C GLU A 623 -28.41 13.27 5.60
N THR A 624 -28.07 13.95 6.70
CA THR A 624 -28.02 15.42 6.74
C THR A 624 -26.94 15.96 5.80
N GLY A 625 -25.74 15.38 5.84
CA GLY A 625 -24.65 15.74 4.93
C GLY A 625 -25.02 15.51 3.46
N LEU A 626 -25.62 14.36 3.13
CA LEU A 626 -26.09 14.05 1.77
C LEU A 626 -27.21 15.00 1.31
N LYS A 627 -28.15 15.37 2.19
CA LYS A 627 -29.22 16.31 1.87
C LYS A 627 -28.67 17.70 1.56
N ALA A 628 -27.74 18.19 2.39
CA ALA A 628 -27.06 19.46 2.16
C ALA A 628 -26.23 19.45 0.87
N LEU A 629 -25.50 18.36 0.61
CA LEU A 629 -24.71 18.22 -0.63
C LEU A 629 -25.59 18.19 -1.87
N ARG A 630 -26.71 17.45 -1.86
CA ARG A 630 -27.67 17.44 -2.99
C ARG A 630 -28.24 18.83 -3.26
N TRP A 631 -28.60 19.57 -2.21
CA TRP A 631 -29.05 20.95 -2.36
C TRP A 631 -27.96 21.83 -2.95
N LEU A 632 -26.73 21.72 -2.46
CA LEU A 632 -25.59 22.47 -2.99
C LEU A 632 -25.32 22.15 -4.45
N MET A 633 -25.37 20.87 -4.86
CA MET A 633 -25.21 20.48 -6.27
C MET A 633 -26.30 21.08 -7.16
N LYS A 634 -27.54 21.13 -6.69
CA LYS A 634 -28.63 21.81 -7.40
C LYS A 634 -28.36 23.31 -7.54
N VAL A 635 -27.88 23.97 -6.48
CA VAL A 635 -27.56 25.40 -6.48
C VAL A 635 -26.34 25.71 -7.35
N GLN A 636 -25.35 24.82 -7.39
CA GLN A 636 -24.09 24.98 -8.12
C GLN A 636 -24.08 24.28 -9.49
N THR A 637 -25.25 23.97 -10.06
CA THR A 637 -25.34 23.46 -11.44
C THR A 637 -26.01 24.51 -12.32
N SER A 638 -25.37 24.82 -13.45
CA SER A 638 -25.91 25.74 -14.46
C SER A 638 -27.06 25.10 -15.24
N ASP A 639 -27.82 25.92 -15.97
CA ASP A 639 -28.86 25.40 -16.88
C ASP A 639 -28.28 24.53 -18.00
N ALA A 640 -26.99 24.70 -18.32
CA ALA A 640 -26.24 23.87 -19.25
C ALA A 640 -25.71 22.56 -18.62
N GLY A 641 -25.96 22.33 -17.33
CA GLY A 641 -25.54 21.12 -16.61
C GLY A 641 -24.06 21.07 -16.24
N SER A 642 -23.34 22.20 -16.33
CA SER A 642 -21.97 22.32 -15.81
C SER A 642 -21.96 22.73 -14.34
N LEU A 643 -20.87 22.47 -13.63
CA LEU A 643 -20.67 23.11 -12.32
C LEU A 643 -20.59 24.63 -12.53
N ARG A 644 -21.30 25.38 -11.68
CA ARG A 644 -21.24 26.83 -11.53
C ARG A 644 -21.07 27.12 -10.04
N PRO A 645 -19.82 27.20 -9.55
CA PRO A 645 -19.55 27.64 -8.19
C PRO A 645 -20.26 28.96 -7.87
N ILE A 646 -20.64 29.14 -6.60
CA ILE A 646 -21.21 30.42 -6.16
C ILE A 646 -20.12 31.49 -6.27
N GLY A 647 -20.45 32.59 -6.93
CA GLY A 647 -19.54 33.71 -7.14
C GLY A 647 -19.11 34.37 -5.84
N SER A 648 -17.81 34.65 -5.70
CA SER A 648 -17.28 35.30 -4.49
C SER A 648 -17.68 36.77 -4.36
N ASN A 649 -18.04 37.42 -5.46
CA ASN A 649 -18.54 38.79 -5.48
C ASN A 649 -20.06 38.84 -5.25
N GLY A 650 -20.45 38.66 -3.98
CA GLY A 650 -21.85 38.77 -3.52
C GLY A 650 -22.38 37.52 -2.83
N PHE A 651 -21.79 36.35 -3.09
CA PHE A 651 -22.22 35.05 -2.56
C PHE A 651 -23.70 34.74 -2.83
N TYR A 652 -24.26 33.73 -2.16
CA TYR A 652 -25.69 33.43 -2.24
C TYR A 652 -26.35 33.55 -0.87
N ARG A 653 -27.01 34.69 -0.64
CA ARG A 653 -27.82 34.92 0.57
C ARG A 653 -29.23 34.39 0.37
N ARG A 654 -29.81 33.80 1.42
CA ARG A 654 -31.19 33.31 1.40
C ARG A 654 -32.17 34.41 0.97
N GLY A 655 -33.02 34.07 0.00
CA GLY A 655 -34.02 35.00 -0.56
C GLY A 655 -33.47 36.08 -1.49
N GLN A 656 -32.17 36.07 -1.81
CA GLN A 656 -31.55 36.97 -2.78
C GLN A 656 -31.10 36.22 -4.04
N GLU A 657 -30.71 36.94 -5.09
CA GLU A 657 -30.07 36.32 -6.26
C GLU A 657 -28.64 35.87 -5.93
N ARG A 658 -28.25 34.71 -6.45
CA ARG A 658 -26.89 34.19 -6.29
C ARG A 658 -25.91 34.95 -7.19
N ALA A 659 -24.72 35.24 -6.68
CA ALA A 659 -23.61 35.70 -7.51
C ALA A 659 -23.16 34.59 -8.49
N LEU A 660 -22.98 34.95 -9.76
CA LEU A 660 -22.67 34.00 -10.83
C LEU A 660 -21.17 33.91 -11.17
N PHE A 661 -20.39 34.96 -10.88
CA PHE A 661 -19.01 35.10 -11.34
C PHE A 661 -18.07 35.49 -10.20
N ASP A 662 -16.77 35.53 -10.53
CA ASP A 662 -15.68 35.45 -9.56
C ASP A 662 -15.71 34.08 -8.86
N GLN A 663 -15.89 33.04 -9.68
CA GLN A 663 -15.92 31.63 -9.27
C GLN A 663 -14.49 31.16 -8.95
N GLN A 664 -14.33 30.44 -7.85
CA GLN A 664 -13.01 30.09 -7.31
C GLN A 664 -12.71 28.58 -7.41
N PRO A 665 -11.47 28.19 -7.75
CA PRO A 665 -10.96 26.82 -7.73
C PRO A 665 -11.26 26.01 -6.47
N ILE A 666 -11.21 26.64 -5.29
CA ILE A 666 -11.45 25.98 -4.00
C ILE A 666 -12.85 25.36 -3.90
N GLU A 667 -13.87 25.97 -4.54
CA GLU A 667 -15.22 25.41 -4.57
C GLU A 667 -15.28 24.11 -5.36
N ALA A 668 -14.63 24.07 -6.52
CA ALA A 668 -14.58 22.88 -7.36
C ALA A 668 -13.81 21.74 -6.64
N GLN A 669 -12.68 22.05 -6.00
CA GLN A 669 -11.92 21.07 -5.21
C GLN A 669 -12.76 20.52 -4.05
N ALA A 670 -13.38 21.39 -3.24
CA ALA A 670 -14.19 20.94 -2.10
C ALA A 670 -15.38 20.08 -2.55
N THR A 671 -15.96 20.40 -3.71
CA THR A 671 -17.07 19.63 -4.30
C THR A 671 -16.62 18.25 -4.75
N VAL A 672 -15.44 18.13 -5.37
CA VAL A 672 -14.83 16.83 -5.71
C VAL A 672 -14.67 15.97 -4.46
N SER A 673 -14.04 16.48 -3.40
CA SER A 673 -13.86 15.74 -2.14
C SER A 673 -15.18 15.28 -1.56
N ALA A 674 -16.17 16.17 -1.47
CA ALA A 674 -17.47 15.87 -0.86
C ALA A 674 -18.24 14.79 -1.62
N CYS A 675 -18.21 14.84 -2.96
CA CYS A 675 -18.86 13.84 -3.80
C CYS A 675 -18.16 12.47 -3.69
N ILE A 676 -16.83 12.44 -3.64
CA ILE A 676 -16.10 11.19 -3.42
C ILE A 676 -16.46 10.56 -2.08
N GLU A 677 -16.52 11.36 -1.01
CA GLU A 677 -16.92 10.86 0.30
C GLU A 677 -18.39 10.40 0.34
N ALA A 678 -19.28 11.09 -0.37
CA ALA A 678 -20.67 10.66 -0.55
C ALA A 678 -20.76 9.31 -1.29
N TYR A 679 -19.93 9.08 -2.31
CA TYR A 679 -19.82 7.78 -2.96
C TYR A 679 -19.31 6.71 -1.98
N HIS A 680 -18.30 7.01 -1.16
CA HIS A 680 -17.81 6.06 -0.16
C HIS A 680 -18.86 5.69 0.89
N ALA A 681 -19.74 6.63 1.25
CA ALA A 681 -20.82 6.38 2.21
C ALA A 681 -22.01 5.62 1.62
N THR A 682 -22.27 5.74 0.31
CA THR A 682 -23.54 5.26 -0.31
C THR A 682 -23.36 4.19 -1.38
N GLY A 683 -22.21 4.13 -2.05
CA GLY A 683 -22.00 3.34 -3.26
C GLY A 683 -22.72 3.87 -4.51
N ASP A 684 -23.38 5.03 -4.44
CA ASP A 684 -24.17 5.58 -5.55
C ASP A 684 -23.27 6.26 -6.61
N LEU A 685 -23.30 5.75 -7.84
CA LEU A 685 -22.52 6.26 -8.97
C LEU A 685 -22.91 7.68 -9.41
N LEU A 686 -24.07 8.19 -8.98
CA LEU A 686 -24.42 9.60 -9.17
C LEU A 686 -23.32 10.51 -8.61
N TRP A 687 -22.77 10.19 -7.44
CA TRP A 687 -21.73 10.99 -6.81
C TRP A 687 -20.40 10.95 -7.56
N VAL A 688 -20.09 9.84 -8.23
CA VAL A 688 -18.94 9.77 -9.15
C VAL A 688 -19.14 10.72 -10.33
N ALA A 689 -20.35 10.78 -10.88
CA ALA A 689 -20.68 11.70 -11.98
C ALA A 689 -20.63 13.18 -11.53
N GLU A 690 -21.09 13.50 -10.33
CA GLU A 690 -21.00 14.85 -9.76
C GLU A 690 -19.55 15.25 -9.43
N ALA A 691 -18.74 14.34 -8.89
CA ALA A 691 -17.30 14.58 -8.70
C ALA A 691 -16.61 14.87 -10.05
N ARG A 692 -16.92 14.10 -11.09
CA ARG A 692 -16.41 14.34 -12.45
C ARG A 692 -16.89 15.69 -13.00
N ARG A 693 -18.18 16.04 -12.84
CA ARG A 693 -18.71 17.34 -13.28
C ARG A 693 -17.97 18.49 -12.62
N ALA A 694 -17.68 18.38 -11.33
CA ALA A 694 -16.92 19.39 -10.60
C ALA A 694 -15.47 19.47 -11.08
N PHE A 695 -14.82 18.33 -11.33
CA PHE A 695 -13.47 18.30 -11.86
C PHE A 695 -13.36 18.90 -13.27
N GLU A 696 -14.34 18.66 -14.14
CA GLU A 696 -14.36 19.18 -15.52
C GLU A 696 -14.47 20.71 -15.59
N TRP A 697 -14.89 21.38 -14.52
CA TRP A 697 -14.88 22.84 -14.42
C TRP A 697 -13.47 23.42 -14.63
N PHE A 698 -12.43 22.76 -14.10
CA PHE A 698 -11.03 23.14 -14.30
C PHE A 698 -10.59 23.03 -15.77
N LEU A 699 -11.20 22.11 -16.51
CA LEU A 699 -10.86 21.77 -17.89
C LEU A 699 -11.66 22.57 -18.92
N GLY A 700 -12.52 23.50 -18.48
CA GLY A 700 -13.30 24.36 -19.35
C GLY A 700 -14.77 23.99 -19.46
N ARG A 701 -15.26 22.94 -18.77
CA ARG A 701 -16.71 22.70 -18.67
C ARG A 701 -17.33 23.62 -17.62
N ASN A 702 -17.32 24.91 -17.92
CA ASN A 702 -17.78 26.02 -17.09
C ASN A 702 -18.49 27.07 -17.95
N ASP A 703 -18.94 28.17 -17.33
CA ASP A 703 -19.77 29.19 -17.99
C ASP A 703 -19.12 29.85 -19.22
N LEU A 704 -17.78 29.87 -19.33
CA LEU A 704 -17.07 30.49 -20.45
C LEU A 704 -16.44 29.48 -21.43
N GLY A 705 -16.47 28.19 -21.13
CA GLY A 705 -15.77 27.21 -21.97
C GLY A 705 -14.24 27.27 -21.84
N LEU A 706 -13.69 27.96 -20.83
CA LEU A 706 -12.26 28.27 -20.73
C LEU A 706 -11.59 27.43 -19.63
N ALA A 707 -10.50 26.75 -19.97
CA ALA A 707 -9.72 26.00 -18.99
C ALA A 707 -9.02 26.93 -17.98
N LEU A 708 -9.12 26.55 -16.71
CA LEU A 708 -8.36 27.17 -15.61
C LEU A 708 -7.03 26.44 -15.38
N TYR A 709 -6.99 25.12 -15.59
CA TYR A 709 -5.74 24.38 -15.59
C TYR A 709 -4.91 24.69 -16.84
N ASP A 710 -3.62 24.95 -16.64
CA ASP A 710 -2.64 25.17 -17.71
C ASP A 710 -1.67 23.99 -17.77
N ALA A 711 -1.88 23.09 -18.73
CA ALA A 711 -1.04 21.91 -18.93
C ALA A 711 0.42 22.26 -19.31
N THR A 712 0.67 23.47 -19.81
CA THR A 712 2.02 23.92 -20.15
C THR A 712 2.83 24.16 -18.90
N THR A 713 2.24 24.83 -17.90
CA THR A 713 2.93 25.20 -16.66
C THR A 713 2.76 24.16 -15.56
N GLY A 714 1.66 23.41 -15.55
CA GLY A 714 1.22 22.59 -14.43
C GLY A 714 0.50 23.39 -13.33
N GLY A 715 0.19 24.66 -13.56
CA GLY A 715 -0.53 25.53 -12.62
C GLY A 715 -2.02 25.65 -12.94
N CYS A 716 -2.77 26.29 -12.05
CA CYS A 716 -4.19 26.57 -12.23
C CYS A 716 -4.45 28.06 -12.01
N ARG A 717 -5.34 28.65 -12.80
CA ARG A 717 -5.70 30.06 -12.74
C ARG A 717 -6.60 30.37 -11.55
N ASP A 718 -6.44 31.55 -10.96
CA ASP A 718 -7.07 31.91 -9.68
C ASP A 718 -8.60 31.99 -9.68
N GLY A 719 -9.23 32.16 -10.85
CA GLY A 719 -10.68 32.23 -10.91
C GLY A 719 -11.24 32.48 -12.30
N LEU A 720 -12.56 32.32 -12.39
CA LEU A 720 -13.37 32.61 -13.58
C LEU A 720 -14.19 33.87 -13.32
N HIS A 721 -13.81 34.96 -14.00
CA HIS A 721 -14.55 36.21 -14.01
C HIS A 721 -15.66 36.16 -15.06
N MET A 722 -16.46 37.24 -15.15
CA MET A 722 -17.60 37.29 -16.07
C MET A 722 -17.26 37.17 -17.56
N ASP A 723 -16.04 37.56 -17.96
CA ASP A 723 -15.62 37.68 -19.36
C ASP A 723 -14.25 37.04 -19.64
N ARG A 724 -13.57 36.55 -18.61
CA ARG A 724 -12.20 36.04 -18.70
C ARG A 724 -11.84 35.10 -17.56
N VAL A 725 -10.76 34.36 -17.76
CA VAL A 725 -10.04 33.67 -16.69
C VAL A 725 -8.94 34.58 -16.12
N SER A 726 -8.69 34.48 -14.82
CA SER A 726 -7.50 35.09 -14.21
C SER A 726 -6.24 34.61 -14.94
N GLN A 727 -5.25 35.49 -15.10
CA GLN A 727 -3.96 35.09 -15.67
C GLN A 727 -2.97 34.62 -14.59
N ASN A 728 -3.24 34.95 -13.33
CA ASN A 728 -2.43 34.55 -12.19
C ASN A 728 -2.69 33.09 -11.84
N GLN A 729 -1.61 32.39 -11.47
CA GLN A 729 -1.61 30.99 -11.04
C GLN A 729 -1.05 30.90 -9.61
N GLY A 730 -1.84 31.30 -8.61
CA GLY A 730 -1.47 31.26 -7.19
C GLY A 730 -1.40 29.86 -6.60
N ALA A 731 -1.04 29.78 -5.31
CA ALA A 731 -0.92 28.52 -4.59
C ALA A 731 -2.29 27.86 -4.38
N GLU A 732 -3.28 28.58 -3.85
CA GLU A 732 -4.61 28.01 -3.57
C GLU A 732 -5.21 27.35 -4.82
N SER A 733 -5.20 28.03 -5.96
CA SER A 733 -5.76 27.56 -7.21
C SER A 733 -5.01 26.35 -7.77
N THR A 734 -3.68 26.41 -7.76
CA THR A 734 -2.80 25.30 -8.20
C THR A 734 -3.00 24.07 -7.33
N LEU A 735 -3.00 24.24 -6.01
CA LEU A 735 -3.24 23.16 -5.06
C LEU A 735 -4.66 22.61 -5.18
N ALA A 736 -5.67 23.46 -5.40
CA ALA A 736 -7.04 23.03 -5.58
C ALA A 736 -7.19 22.06 -6.77
N PHE A 737 -6.57 22.39 -7.91
CA PHE A 737 -6.56 21.50 -9.08
C PHE A 737 -5.80 20.20 -8.79
N LEU A 738 -4.58 20.29 -8.25
CA LEU A 738 -3.73 19.12 -8.02
C LEU A 738 -4.33 18.16 -6.98
N LEU A 739 -4.97 18.68 -5.93
CA LEU A 739 -5.72 17.89 -4.95
C LEU A 739 -6.90 17.19 -5.61
N ALA A 740 -7.71 17.92 -6.39
CA ALA A 740 -8.84 17.34 -7.10
C ALA A 740 -8.40 16.26 -8.09
N LEU A 741 -7.28 16.45 -8.79
CA LEU A 741 -6.70 15.45 -9.70
C LEU A 741 -6.25 14.20 -8.94
N ALA A 742 -5.54 14.36 -7.83
CA ALA A 742 -5.10 13.24 -6.99
C ALA A 742 -6.30 12.45 -6.43
N GLU A 743 -7.34 13.14 -5.95
CA GLU A 743 -8.59 12.52 -5.47
C GLU A 743 -9.32 11.76 -6.61
N MET A 744 -9.41 12.36 -7.80
CA MET A 744 -10.01 11.71 -8.97
C MET A 744 -9.22 10.49 -9.44
N GLN A 745 -7.88 10.52 -9.38
CA GLN A 745 -7.03 9.37 -9.66
C GLN A 745 -7.26 8.24 -8.65
N ALA A 746 -7.31 8.57 -7.35
CA ALA A 746 -7.64 7.60 -6.29
C ALA A 746 -9.02 6.96 -6.51
N LEU A 747 -10.02 7.77 -6.90
CA LEU A 747 -11.35 7.28 -7.23
C LEU A 747 -11.35 6.36 -8.46
N GLN A 748 -10.64 6.74 -9.53
CA GLN A 748 -10.54 5.92 -10.75
C GLN A 748 -9.85 4.58 -10.49
N ASN A 749 -8.77 4.57 -9.69
CA ASN A 749 -8.07 3.36 -9.29
C ASN A 749 -9.01 2.43 -8.52
N THR A 750 -9.78 3.00 -7.57
CA THR A 750 -10.79 2.26 -6.81
C THR A 750 -11.88 1.68 -7.72
N LEU A 751 -12.50 2.51 -8.56
CA LEU A 751 -13.58 2.09 -9.45
C LEU A 751 -13.10 1.01 -10.41
N SER A 752 -11.96 1.19 -11.08
CA SER A 752 -11.46 0.23 -12.07
C SER A 752 -11.03 -1.09 -11.43
N SER A 753 -10.45 -1.04 -10.22
CA SER A 753 -10.05 -2.24 -9.48
C SER A 753 -11.24 -3.06 -9.00
N PHE A 754 -12.46 -2.50 -8.95
CA PHE A 754 -13.66 -3.21 -8.46
C PHE A 754 -14.86 -3.24 -9.41
N LYS A 755 -14.82 -2.52 -10.54
CA LYS A 755 -15.87 -2.54 -11.56
C LYS A 755 -15.76 -3.85 -12.33
N GLU A 756 -16.84 -4.62 -12.35
CA GLU A 756 -16.96 -5.69 -13.34
C GLU A 756 -17.08 -5.05 -14.73
N PRO A 757 -16.46 -5.62 -15.78
CA PRO A 757 -16.72 -5.17 -17.14
C PRO A 757 -18.22 -5.09 -17.37
N ALA A 758 -18.70 -3.96 -17.92
CA ALA A 758 -20.12 -3.74 -18.16
C ALA A 758 -20.67 -4.93 -18.97
N GLY A 759 -21.69 -5.59 -18.44
CA GLY A 759 -22.31 -6.76 -19.05
C GLY A 759 -23.81 -6.60 -19.12
N LYS A 760 -24.30 -6.29 -20.32
CA LYS A 760 -25.51 -6.88 -20.90
C LYS A 760 -25.23 -7.23 -22.35
#